data_AF-A0A1R0GMW1-F1
#
_entry.id   AF-A0A1R0GMW1-F1
#
_cell.length_a   1.000
_cell.length_b   1.000
_cell.length_c   1.000
_cell.angle_alpha   90.00
_cell.angle_beta   90.00
_cell.angle_gamma   90.00
#
_symmetry.space_group_name_H-M   'P 1'
#
loop_
_entity.id
_entity.type
_entity.pdbx_description
1 polymer ?
#
loop_
_entity_poly.entity_id
_entity_poly.type
_entity_poly.pdbx_seq_one_letter_code
_entity_poly.pdbx_strand_id
1 'polypeptide(L)'
;MSTEIQNAAKSHAGRWEPYVDNGGTSLAIAGPDFCIIASDTRQSEGYSINTRYDSKVHQITDKVLFATSGYSADGKKLAENIKIQAEKYLDKNDKIIQAPSIAQMTSIIMYQKRFFPYYVFPILAGLDGEGKGCVFSYDPVGNMERVGFQVYGSASALIQPFLDNQVGLKHQENVDKNRTLSKQEAFDLAIDSFTSATERDIYTGDYLEIYTVDSTGIHKETDTEDLVLDIFQLELLSYEKAANEGAIPVTRDLCCSLLTLLNFFLFFFVYPVSNDFYRLLKTEKHCKYLASAMEKLPSGYQGLNASQPWFCLWLLNSSYLLNSEISKKQYDQFIRKISSLQNKTGGFAGTPTFETDFSQSGANVTGSDQLRCGEQSHLLSSFAAICSLVILGGAEAAALVDRPSMLTWLTQMKQEDGSFTVHFNGEIDLRGSYCALTIAFLLDILTDELVSNVAEFVSRCQNYDGGFGPSPGVESHGSYSFCAIAILDILDRFDCIDMDAFMEYVTKRQMALEGGFNGRINKLVDGCYSYWIGSIFSIVHPHLSANNSNDLLFDRTALQKYIILCCQTHPSLKAGDRGNRSAGGGLRDKPGTFPDYYHTSYCLSGLSVSQNHVTRSSASLDNHIGEGLSLNQDVDSKIRKTKRLAKVKEYVVDRNRQSLFGLENENLVRPVHPVFNISVDKLVDWISLE
;
A
#
# COMPACT_ATOMS: atom_id res chain seq x y z
N MET A 1 -14.06 -8.17 -44.89
CA MET A 1 -13.73 -6.77 -44.54
C MET A 1 -14.02 -6.40 -43.08
N SER A 2 -14.55 -7.31 -42.25
CA SER A 2 -14.98 -7.02 -40.87
C SER A 2 -13.98 -7.36 -39.76
N THR A 3 -12.86 -8.02 -40.07
CA THR A 3 -11.86 -8.47 -39.08
C THR A 3 -10.64 -7.57 -38.96
N GLU A 4 -10.39 -6.68 -39.93
CA GLU A 4 -9.25 -5.75 -39.90
C GLU A 4 -9.54 -4.46 -39.13
N ILE A 5 -10.81 -4.11 -38.92
CA ILE A 5 -11.19 -2.89 -38.17
C ILE A 5 -11.09 -3.11 -36.65
N GLN A 6 -11.33 -4.33 -36.14
CA GLN A 6 -11.24 -4.62 -34.70
C GLN A 6 -9.80 -4.85 -34.21
N ASN A 7 -8.88 -5.26 -35.08
CA ASN A 7 -7.46 -5.45 -34.70
C ASN A 7 -6.63 -4.17 -34.71
N ALA A 8 -7.17 -3.04 -35.20
CA ALA A 8 -6.50 -1.75 -35.18
C ALA A 8 -6.49 -1.08 -33.78
N ALA A 9 -7.28 -1.57 -32.82
CA ALA A 9 -7.37 -0.99 -31.47
C ALA A 9 -6.24 -1.43 -30.50
N LYS A 10 -5.42 -2.43 -30.88
CA LYS A 10 -4.37 -2.98 -29.99
C LYS A 10 -2.97 -2.35 -30.17
N SER A 11 -2.83 -1.26 -30.92
CA SER A 11 -1.53 -0.62 -31.21
C SER A 11 -1.48 0.91 -31.04
N HIS A 12 -2.30 1.51 -30.17
CA HIS A 12 -2.31 2.98 -29.98
C HIS A 12 -1.51 3.46 -28.76
N ALA A 13 -0.29 2.96 -28.57
CA ALA A 13 0.73 3.73 -27.87
C ALA A 13 1.37 4.70 -28.88
N GLY A 14 0.74 5.88 -29.09
CA GLY A 14 1.37 6.99 -29.82
C GLY A 14 0.57 7.73 -30.89
N ARG A 15 -0.75 7.55 -31.03
CA ARG A 15 -1.58 8.44 -31.86
C ARG A 15 -2.39 9.37 -30.96
N TRP A 16 -2.36 10.67 -31.27
CA TRP A 16 -3.21 11.67 -30.65
C TRP A 16 -4.68 11.36 -30.98
N GLU A 17 -5.47 11.08 -29.96
CA GLU A 17 -6.91 10.87 -30.04
C GLU A 17 -7.58 11.93 -29.14
N PRO A 18 -8.32 12.89 -29.71
CA PRO A 18 -8.97 13.95 -28.93
C PRO A 18 -10.19 13.47 -28.12
N TYR A 19 -10.76 12.30 -28.43
CA TYR A 19 -11.94 11.77 -27.73
C TYR A 19 -11.60 10.57 -26.84
N VAL A 20 -11.98 10.65 -25.57
CA VAL A 20 -11.78 9.58 -24.59
C VAL A 20 -13.06 8.74 -24.50
N ASP A 21 -12.95 7.43 -24.70
CA ASP A 21 -13.98 6.47 -24.27
C ASP A 21 -13.77 6.17 -22.79
N ASN A 22 -14.77 6.47 -21.96
CA ASN A 22 -14.69 6.28 -20.52
C ASN A 22 -15.08 4.87 -20.03
N GLY A 23 -15.33 3.94 -20.95
CA GLY A 23 -15.63 2.55 -20.62
C GLY A 23 -16.97 2.37 -19.90
N GLY A 24 -17.09 1.25 -19.20
CA GLY A 24 -18.32 0.77 -18.58
C GLY A 24 -19.33 0.23 -19.57
N THR A 25 -20.41 -0.33 -19.03
CA THR A 25 -21.45 -1.05 -19.76
C THR A 25 -22.82 -0.73 -19.21
N SER A 26 -23.79 -0.57 -20.11
CA SER A 26 -25.20 -0.38 -19.81
C SER A 26 -26.03 -1.37 -20.62
N LEU A 27 -27.10 -1.90 -20.03
CA LEU A 27 -28.09 -2.71 -20.73
C LEU A 27 -29.51 -2.30 -20.35
N ALA A 28 -30.48 -2.65 -21.20
CA ALA A 28 -31.89 -2.58 -20.86
C ALA A 28 -32.69 -3.75 -21.45
N ILE A 29 -33.78 -4.13 -20.78
CA ILE A 29 -34.70 -5.21 -21.16
C ILE A 29 -36.15 -4.69 -21.02
N ALA A 30 -36.95 -4.81 -22.08
CA ALA A 30 -38.37 -4.49 -22.08
C ALA A 30 -39.22 -5.72 -21.70
N GLY A 31 -40.12 -5.55 -20.73
CA GLY A 31 -41.12 -6.53 -20.34
C GLY A 31 -42.56 -6.11 -20.70
N PRO A 32 -43.57 -6.94 -20.38
CA PRO A 32 -44.98 -6.67 -20.69
C PRO A 32 -45.53 -5.42 -19.98
N ASP A 33 -45.15 -5.21 -18.72
CA ASP A 33 -45.62 -4.14 -17.84
C ASP A 33 -44.47 -3.52 -17.00
N PHE A 34 -43.23 -3.84 -17.37
CA PHE A 34 -42.03 -3.35 -16.71
C PHE A 34 -40.90 -3.10 -17.71
N CYS A 35 -39.88 -2.36 -17.31
CA CYS A 35 -38.62 -2.25 -18.03
C CYS A 35 -37.46 -2.24 -17.04
N ILE A 36 -36.38 -2.97 -17.36
CA ILE A 36 -35.16 -3.01 -16.56
C ILE A 36 -34.07 -2.25 -17.30
N ILE A 37 -33.32 -1.43 -16.58
CA ILE A 37 -32.11 -0.78 -17.06
C ILE A 37 -31.02 -0.96 -16.01
N ALA A 38 -29.85 -1.42 -16.44
CA ALA A 38 -28.75 -1.74 -15.54
C ALA A 38 -27.44 -1.21 -16.08
N SER A 39 -26.58 -0.72 -15.20
CA SER A 39 -25.24 -0.26 -15.56
C SER A 39 -24.26 -0.38 -14.40
N ASP A 40 -22.99 -0.56 -14.74
CA ASP A 40 -21.91 -0.47 -13.78
C ASP A 40 -21.55 1.00 -13.46
N THR A 41 -20.80 1.25 -12.39
CA THR A 41 -20.41 2.62 -11.99
C THR A 41 -18.95 2.97 -12.26
N ARG A 42 -18.18 2.06 -12.88
CA ARG A 42 -16.78 2.32 -13.22
C ARG A 42 -16.66 3.32 -14.37
N GLN A 43 -15.80 4.32 -14.20
CA GLN A 43 -15.33 5.18 -15.28
C GLN A 43 -13.82 4.97 -15.43
N SER A 44 -13.34 4.61 -16.61
CA SER A 44 -11.94 4.25 -16.86
C SER A 44 -11.35 4.98 -18.06
N GLU A 45 -10.03 5.06 -18.13
CA GLU A 45 -9.28 5.51 -19.31
C GLU A 45 -8.01 4.67 -19.41
N GLY A 46 -7.89 3.84 -20.45
CA GLY A 46 -6.79 2.89 -20.59
C GLY A 46 -6.70 1.94 -19.39
N TYR A 47 -5.60 1.99 -18.64
CA TYR A 47 -5.42 1.17 -17.43
C TYR A 47 -5.75 1.92 -16.12
N SER A 48 -6.25 3.15 -16.21
CA SER A 48 -6.60 3.99 -15.06
C SER A 48 -8.11 3.95 -14.80
N ILE A 49 -8.50 3.89 -13.53
CA ILE A 49 -9.89 4.10 -13.10
C ILE A 49 -10.01 5.57 -12.67
N ASN A 50 -10.82 6.34 -13.39
CA ASN A 50 -11.07 7.76 -13.11
C ASN A 50 -12.00 7.91 -11.89
N THR A 51 -13.03 7.08 -11.78
CA THR A 51 -13.92 6.98 -10.62
C THR A 51 -14.62 5.63 -10.60
N ARG A 52 -15.02 5.17 -9.40
CA ARG A 52 -15.76 3.93 -9.17
C ARG A 52 -17.26 4.14 -8.98
N TYR A 53 -17.72 5.40 -8.99
CA TYR A 53 -19.06 5.79 -8.53
C TYR A 53 -19.84 6.61 -9.56
N ASP A 54 -19.43 6.61 -10.84
CA ASP A 54 -20.14 7.37 -11.87
C ASP A 54 -21.36 6.60 -12.34
N SER A 55 -22.55 7.01 -11.87
CA SER A 55 -23.80 6.46 -12.41
C SER A 55 -23.96 6.86 -13.87
N LYS A 56 -24.17 5.85 -14.71
CA LYS A 56 -24.40 6.02 -16.15
C LYS A 56 -25.88 6.10 -16.50
N VAL A 57 -26.77 5.93 -15.50
CA VAL A 57 -28.22 5.92 -15.67
C VAL A 57 -28.79 7.24 -15.17
N HIS A 58 -29.49 7.96 -16.05
CA HIS A 58 -30.06 9.26 -15.77
C HIS A 58 -31.59 9.19 -15.79
N GLN A 59 -32.23 9.66 -14.73
CA GLN A 59 -33.68 9.79 -14.67
C GLN A 59 -34.15 11.02 -15.47
N ILE A 60 -34.96 10.78 -16.50
CA ILE A 60 -35.54 11.82 -17.37
C ILE A 60 -36.95 12.20 -16.90
N THR A 61 -37.79 11.22 -16.58
CA THR A 61 -39.11 11.41 -15.97
C THR A 61 -39.31 10.41 -14.82
N ASP A 62 -40.50 10.38 -14.22
CA ASP A 62 -40.91 9.36 -13.25
C ASP A 62 -41.03 7.94 -13.83
N LYS A 63 -41.00 7.80 -15.17
CA LYS A 63 -41.18 6.53 -15.88
C LYS A 63 -40.19 6.29 -17.02
N VAL A 64 -39.18 7.14 -17.18
CA VAL A 64 -38.18 7.04 -18.25
C VAL A 64 -36.78 7.29 -17.72
N LEU A 65 -35.89 6.35 -18.02
CA LEU A 65 -34.47 6.36 -17.71
C LEU A 65 -33.64 6.38 -19.01
N PHE A 66 -32.45 6.94 -18.90
CA PHE A 66 -31.53 7.12 -20.02
C PHE A 66 -30.12 6.70 -19.59
N ALA A 67 -29.62 5.59 -20.14
CA ALA A 67 -28.26 5.14 -19.88
C ALA A 67 -27.31 5.59 -20.98
N THR A 68 -26.07 5.91 -20.61
CA THR A 68 -25.04 6.35 -21.57
C THR A 68 -23.73 5.60 -21.39
N SER A 69 -23.13 5.17 -22.50
CA SER A 69 -21.74 4.69 -22.58
C SER A 69 -20.95 5.52 -23.59
N GLY A 70 -19.62 5.57 -23.48
CA GLY A 70 -18.75 6.41 -24.32
C GLY A 70 -18.09 7.54 -23.53
N TYR A 71 -18.05 8.76 -24.08
CA TYR A 71 -17.50 9.92 -23.37
C TYR A 71 -18.47 10.46 -22.32
N SER A 72 -18.11 10.37 -21.03
CA SER A 72 -19.01 10.65 -19.89
C SER A 72 -19.55 12.10 -19.90
N ALA A 73 -18.73 13.07 -20.31
CA ALA A 73 -19.15 14.47 -20.37
C ALA A 73 -20.26 14.70 -21.42
N ASP A 74 -20.14 14.08 -22.60
CA ASP A 74 -21.17 14.13 -23.63
C ASP A 74 -22.44 13.40 -23.19
N GLY A 75 -22.30 12.25 -22.51
CA GLY A 75 -23.42 11.48 -21.96
C GLY A 75 -24.26 12.30 -20.98
N LYS A 76 -23.60 12.88 -19.98
CA LYS A 76 -24.24 13.76 -18.99
C LYS A 76 -24.88 14.98 -19.65
N LYS A 77 -24.20 15.59 -20.63
CA LYS A 77 -24.74 16.77 -21.31
C LYS A 77 -25.98 16.45 -22.14
N LEU A 78 -25.97 15.33 -22.84
CA LEU A 78 -27.11 14.86 -23.62
C LEU A 78 -28.30 14.55 -22.70
N ALA A 79 -28.06 13.80 -21.61
CA ALA A 79 -29.08 13.46 -20.61
C ALA A 79 -29.72 14.72 -19.99
N GLU A 80 -28.89 15.69 -19.58
CA GLU A 80 -29.35 16.97 -19.03
C GLU A 80 -30.22 17.73 -20.05
N ASN A 81 -29.80 17.81 -21.32
CA ASN A 81 -30.59 18.50 -22.34
C ASN A 81 -31.94 17.81 -22.58
N ILE A 82 -31.97 16.48 -22.67
CA ILE A 82 -33.22 15.71 -22.83
C ILE A 82 -34.16 15.97 -21.64
N LYS A 83 -33.63 15.92 -20.41
CA LYS A 83 -34.39 16.20 -19.18
C LYS A 83 -34.99 17.60 -19.20
N ILE A 84 -34.20 18.62 -19.52
CA ILE A 84 -34.67 20.01 -19.64
C ILE A 84 -35.80 20.14 -20.69
N GLN A 85 -35.71 19.44 -21.83
CA GLN A 85 -36.79 19.48 -22.82
C GLN A 85 -38.06 18.77 -22.32
N ALA A 86 -37.91 17.67 -21.58
CA ALA A 86 -39.03 16.97 -20.95
C ALA A 86 -39.74 17.82 -19.89
N GLU A 87 -38.99 18.51 -19.04
CA GLU A 87 -39.51 19.46 -18.04
C GLU A 87 -40.23 20.64 -18.72
N LYS A 88 -39.64 21.23 -19.77
CA LYS A 88 -40.29 22.27 -20.57
C LYS A 88 -41.59 21.80 -21.23
N TYR A 89 -41.66 20.53 -21.62
CA TYR A 89 -42.88 19.95 -22.17
C TYR A 89 -43.96 19.84 -21.08
N LEU A 90 -43.59 19.37 -19.89
CA LEU A 90 -44.48 19.30 -18.73
C LEU A 90 -45.04 20.69 -18.38
N ASP A 91 -44.18 21.70 -18.24
CA ASP A 91 -44.60 23.07 -17.88
C ASP A 91 -45.57 23.69 -18.90
N LYS A 92 -45.39 23.39 -20.19
CA LYS A 92 -46.20 23.97 -21.27
C LYS A 92 -47.54 23.25 -21.48
N ASN A 93 -47.58 21.95 -21.22
CA ASN A 93 -48.72 21.10 -21.59
C ASN A 93 -49.45 20.50 -20.38
N ASP A 94 -48.92 20.68 -19.17
CA ASP A 94 -49.38 20.06 -17.93
C ASP A 94 -49.52 18.53 -18.06
N LYS A 95 -48.59 17.94 -18.84
CA LYS A 95 -48.57 16.51 -19.20
C LYS A 95 -47.15 16.00 -19.27
N ILE A 96 -46.92 14.84 -18.66
CA ILE A 96 -45.63 14.14 -18.74
C ILE A 96 -45.45 13.60 -20.17
N ILE A 97 -44.29 13.89 -20.76
CA ILE A 97 -43.93 13.41 -22.10
C ILE A 97 -43.73 11.88 -22.08
N GLN A 98 -44.30 11.20 -23.08
CA GLN A 98 -44.28 9.73 -23.17
C GLN A 98 -42.94 9.22 -23.71
N ALA A 99 -42.52 8.02 -23.29
CA ALA A 99 -41.23 7.44 -23.69
C ALA A 99 -40.97 7.45 -25.21
N PRO A 100 -41.92 7.06 -26.09
CA PRO A 100 -41.71 7.15 -27.54
C PRO A 100 -41.48 8.58 -28.06
N SER A 101 -42.10 9.57 -27.43
CA SER A 101 -41.93 10.98 -27.77
C SER A 101 -40.57 11.51 -27.32
N ILE A 102 -40.10 11.12 -26.12
CA ILE A 102 -38.73 11.41 -25.68
C ILE A 102 -37.75 10.72 -26.63
N ALA A 103 -38.04 9.49 -27.04
CA ALA A 103 -37.16 8.74 -27.90
C ALA A 103 -36.93 9.45 -29.25
N GLN A 104 -38.00 9.93 -29.87
CA GLN A 104 -37.95 10.72 -31.10
C GLN A 104 -37.25 12.07 -30.89
N MET A 105 -37.47 12.72 -29.76
CA MET A 105 -36.81 13.98 -29.40
C MET A 105 -35.29 13.79 -29.27
N THR A 106 -34.84 12.72 -28.60
CA THR A 106 -33.43 12.35 -28.47
C THR A 106 -32.79 12.13 -29.84
N SER A 107 -33.45 11.39 -30.74
CA SER A 107 -33.01 11.19 -32.12
C SER A 107 -32.77 12.53 -32.84
N ILE A 108 -33.70 13.47 -32.72
CA ILE A 108 -33.57 14.81 -33.33
C ILE A 108 -32.42 15.60 -32.71
N ILE A 109 -32.27 15.58 -31.38
CA ILE A 109 -31.19 16.30 -30.67
C ILE A 109 -29.81 15.77 -31.11
N MET A 110 -29.64 14.45 -31.21
CA MET A 110 -28.40 13.84 -31.68
C MET A 110 -28.14 14.16 -33.16
N TYR A 111 -29.17 14.08 -34.00
CA TYR A 111 -29.05 14.35 -35.43
C TYR A 111 -28.72 15.82 -35.75
N GLN A 112 -29.19 16.78 -34.94
CA GLN A 112 -28.80 18.19 -35.03
C GLN A 112 -27.29 18.39 -34.85
N LYS A 113 -26.62 17.46 -34.16
CA LYS A 113 -25.17 17.45 -33.94
C LYS A 113 -24.42 16.54 -34.91
N ARG A 114 -25.03 16.03 -35.99
CA ARG A 114 -24.39 15.07 -36.93
C ARG A 114 -23.01 15.45 -37.51
N PHE A 115 -22.66 16.74 -37.54
CA PHE A 115 -21.34 17.21 -37.99
C PHE A 115 -20.30 17.30 -36.87
N PHE A 116 -20.75 17.28 -35.61
CA PHE A 116 -19.93 17.16 -34.41
C PHE A 116 -20.72 16.37 -33.37
N PRO A 117 -20.86 15.05 -33.57
CA PRO A 117 -21.78 14.23 -32.77
C PRO A 117 -21.34 14.14 -31.32
N TYR A 118 -22.29 13.88 -30.43
CA TYR A 118 -21.94 13.40 -29.09
C TYR A 118 -21.29 12.02 -29.23
N TYR A 119 -20.14 11.81 -28.60
CA TYR A 119 -19.47 10.51 -28.61
C TYR A 119 -20.08 9.59 -27.55
N VAL A 120 -21.32 9.16 -27.80
CA VAL A 120 -22.13 8.38 -26.86
C VAL A 120 -22.92 7.29 -27.58
N PHE A 121 -23.17 6.20 -26.85
CA PHE A 121 -24.03 5.10 -27.25
C PHE A 121 -25.15 4.93 -26.21
N PRO A 122 -26.27 5.63 -26.38
CA PRO A 122 -27.29 5.70 -25.35
C PRO A 122 -28.38 4.64 -25.49
N ILE A 123 -29.02 4.33 -24.37
CA ILE A 123 -30.22 3.49 -24.28
C ILE A 123 -31.30 4.30 -23.55
N LEU A 124 -32.48 4.45 -24.16
CA LEU A 124 -33.65 5.01 -23.49
C LEU A 124 -34.62 3.89 -23.14
N ALA A 125 -35.00 3.81 -21.86
CA ALA A 125 -35.80 2.72 -21.32
C ALA A 125 -36.90 3.25 -20.41
N GLY A 126 -38.08 2.65 -20.45
CA GLY A 126 -39.21 3.08 -19.61
C GLY A 126 -40.53 2.41 -19.97
N LEU A 127 -41.64 3.06 -19.61
CA LEU A 127 -42.98 2.64 -20.02
C LEU A 127 -43.55 3.54 -21.12
N ASP A 128 -44.25 2.94 -22.07
CA ASP A 128 -45.05 3.68 -23.05
C ASP A 128 -46.41 4.10 -22.48
N GLY A 129 -47.21 4.82 -23.29
CA GLY A 129 -48.50 5.35 -22.87
C GLY A 129 -49.56 4.29 -22.56
N GLU A 130 -49.33 3.03 -22.91
CA GLU A 130 -50.18 1.88 -22.54
C GLU A 130 -49.67 1.16 -21.29
N GLY A 131 -48.55 1.60 -20.73
CA GLY A 131 -47.89 0.95 -19.58
C GLY A 131 -47.00 -0.23 -19.96
N LYS A 132 -46.69 -0.44 -21.25
CA LYS A 132 -45.79 -1.50 -21.70
C LYS A 132 -44.33 -1.07 -21.64
N GLY A 133 -43.44 -1.99 -21.29
CA GLY A 133 -42.00 -1.76 -21.34
C GLY A 133 -41.54 -1.39 -22.75
N CYS A 134 -40.65 -0.41 -22.86
CA CYS A 134 -40.03 -0.05 -24.13
C CYS A 134 -38.55 0.31 -23.94
N VAL A 135 -37.74 -0.16 -24.88
CA VAL A 135 -36.31 0.15 -24.98
C VAL A 135 -36.05 0.71 -26.37
N PHE A 136 -35.28 1.79 -26.44
CA PHE A 136 -34.84 2.43 -27.66
C PHE A 136 -33.31 2.51 -27.68
N SER A 137 -32.71 2.06 -28.77
CA SER A 137 -31.27 2.14 -29.02
C SER A 137 -30.98 3.24 -30.03
N TYR A 138 -29.78 3.81 -29.96
CA TYR A 138 -29.34 4.87 -30.85
C TYR A 138 -27.94 4.60 -31.38
N ASP A 139 -27.71 4.92 -32.66
CA ASP A 139 -26.36 5.13 -33.14
C ASP A 139 -25.84 6.54 -32.75
N PRO A 140 -24.52 6.80 -32.85
CA PRO A 140 -23.95 8.11 -32.50
C PRO A 140 -24.49 9.31 -33.31
N VAL A 141 -25.20 9.09 -34.41
CA VAL A 141 -25.77 10.15 -35.27
C VAL A 141 -27.27 10.36 -34.98
N GLY A 142 -27.85 9.56 -34.09
CA GLY A 142 -29.24 9.68 -33.64
C GLY A 142 -30.22 8.84 -34.45
N ASN A 143 -29.78 7.88 -35.25
CA ASN A 143 -30.70 6.87 -35.78
C ASN A 143 -31.24 6.05 -34.61
N MET A 144 -32.54 5.84 -34.57
CA MET A 144 -33.24 5.25 -33.42
C MET A 144 -33.99 3.99 -33.84
N GLU A 145 -33.88 2.94 -33.02
CA GLU A 145 -34.64 1.70 -33.18
C GLU A 145 -35.36 1.35 -31.87
N ARG A 146 -36.61 0.88 -31.94
CA ARG A 146 -37.31 0.28 -30.79
C ARG A 146 -36.97 -1.21 -30.74
N VAL A 147 -36.37 -1.65 -29.65
CA VAL A 147 -35.87 -3.03 -29.46
C VAL A 147 -36.42 -3.65 -28.18
N GLY A 148 -36.36 -4.98 -28.08
CA GLY A 148 -36.75 -5.69 -26.85
C GLY A 148 -35.69 -5.63 -25.75
N PHE A 149 -34.42 -5.53 -26.13
CA PHE A 149 -33.27 -5.40 -25.23
C PHE A 149 -32.06 -4.88 -26.00
N GLN A 150 -31.15 -4.20 -25.31
CA GLN A 150 -29.93 -3.64 -25.89
C GLN A 150 -28.81 -3.59 -24.85
N VAL A 151 -27.57 -3.75 -25.30
CA VAL A 151 -26.37 -3.48 -24.51
C VAL A 151 -25.45 -2.51 -25.26
N TYR A 152 -24.86 -1.56 -24.54
CA TYR A 152 -23.78 -0.71 -25.03
C TYR A 152 -22.66 -0.57 -24.01
N GLY A 153 -21.47 -0.24 -24.50
CA GLY A 153 -20.25 -0.14 -23.69
C GLY A 153 -19.27 -1.27 -23.94
N SER A 154 -18.23 -1.32 -23.11
CA SER A 154 -17.05 -2.17 -23.32
C SER A 154 -17.35 -3.67 -23.29
N ALA A 155 -18.28 -4.11 -22.43
CA ALA A 155 -18.68 -5.52 -22.32
C ALA A 155 -19.86 -5.90 -23.22
N SER A 156 -20.31 -5.02 -24.12
CA SER A 156 -21.43 -5.31 -25.03
C SER A 156 -21.22 -6.58 -25.86
N ALA A 157 -19.99 -6.85 -26.30
CA ALA A 157 -19.64 -8.07 -27.05
C ALA A 157 -19.74 -9.36 -26.21
N LEU A 158 -19.76 -9.26 -24.88
CA LEU A 158 -19.94 -10.38 -23.95
C LEU A 158 -21.41 -10.58 -23.59
N ILE A 159 -22.11 -9.48 -23.27
CA ILE A 159 -23.49 -9.53 -22.76
C ILE A 159 -24.53 -9.63 -23.88
N GLN A 160 -24.35 -8.94 -25.00
CA GLN A 160 -25.36 -8.92 -26.07
C GLN A 160 -25.66 -10.33 -26.61
N PRO A 161 -24.66 -11.22 -26.89
CA PRO A 161 -24.94 -12.59 -27.31
C PRO A 161 -25.67 -13.42 -26.25
N PHE A 162 -25.41 -13.16 -24.97
CA PHE A 162 -26.10 -13.82 -23.86
C PHE A 162 -27.58 -13.41 -23.84
N LEU A 163 -27.90 -12.11 -23.94
CA LEU A 163 -29.29 -11.65 -24.02
C LEU A 163 -29.97 -12.09 -25.33
N ASP A 164 -29.26 -12.11 -26.45
CA ASP A 164 -29.79 -12.65 -27.71
C ASP A 164 -30.25 -14.11 -27.56
N ASN A 165 -29.53 -14.89 -26.75
CA ASN A 165 -29.88 -16.27 -26.44
C ASN A 165 -30.97 -16.39 -25.36
N GLN A 166 -30.85 -15.69 -24.23
CA GLN A 166 -31.70 -15.90 -23.04
C GLN A 166 -32.99 -15.06 -23.05
N VAL A 167 -32.90 -13.83 -23.56
CA VAL A 167 -34.05 -12.91 -23.66
C VAL A 167 -34.71 -13.04 -25.04
N GLY A 168 -33.92 -12.92 -26.11
CA GLY A 168 -34.44 -12.96 -27.48
C GLY A 168 -34.73 -14.37 -28.00
N LEU A 169 -34.24 -15.40 -27.31
CA LEU A 169 -34.32 -16.81 -27.73
C LEU A 169 -33.78 -17.04 -29.15
N LYS A 170 -32.97 -16.14 -29.74
CA LYS A 170 -32.61 -16.14 -31.17
C LYS A 170 -31.85 -17.40 -31.61
N HIS A 171 -31.15 -18.04 -30.67
CA HIS A 171 -30.29 -19.20 -30.92
C HIS A 171 -30.76 -20.47 -30.20
N GLN A 172 -32.06 -20.55 -29.85
CA GLN A 172 -32.67 -21.73 -29.23
C GLN A 172 -33.70 -22.37 -30.16
N GLU A 173 -33.66 -23.70 -30.28
CA GLU A 173 -34.62 -24.53 -31.02
C GLU A 173 -35.68 -25.12 -30.07
N ASN A 174 -36.89 -25.38 -30.59
CA ASN A 174 -38.00 -25.97 -29.83
C ASN A 174 -38.47 -25.17 -28.60
N VAL A 175 -38.32 -23.85 -28.64
CA VAL A 175 -38.80 -22.93 -27.59
C VAL A 175 -39.92 -22.04 -28.10
N ASP A 176 -40.85 -21.67 -27.21
CA ASP A 176 -41.92 -20.72 -27.54
C ASP A 176 -41.35 -19.30 -27.68
N LYS A 177 -41.31 -18.81 -28.92
CA LYS A 177 -40.82 -17.46 -29.26
C LYS A 177 -41.74 -16.35 -28.75
N ASN A 178 -42.96 -16.69 -28.31
CA ASN A 178 -43.89 -15.73 -27.72
C ASN A 178 -43.81 -15.69 -26.19
N ARG A 179 -42.90 -16.46 -25.56
CA ARG A 179 -42.68 -16.41 -24.11
C ARG A 179 -42.33 -14.98 -23.69
N THR A 180 -43.08 -14.45 -22.73
CA THR A 180 -42.77 -13.20 -22.05
C THR A 180 -41.98 -13.47 -20.78
N LEU A 181 -40.91 -12.72 -20.56
CA LEU A 181 -40.16 -12.75 -19.30
C LEU A 181 -40.98 -12.10 -18.18
N SER A 182 -40.96 -12.72 -17.01
CA SER A 182 -41.37 -12.04 -15.78
C SER A 182 -40.35 -11.00 -15.36
N LYS A 183 -40.78 -10.05 -14.50
CA LYS A 183 -39.92 -9.01 -13.93
C LYS A 183 -38.69 -9.58 -13.25
N GLN A 184 -38.88 -10.60 -12.41
CA GLN A 184 -37.78 -11.25 -11.68
C GLN A 184 -36.81 -11.97 -12.63
N GLU A 185 -37.31 -12.72 -13.62
CA GLU A 185 -36.44 -13.41 -14.58
C GLU A 185 -35.58 -12.42 -15.38
N ALA A 186 -36.14 -11.28 -15.79
CA ALA A 186 -35.38 -10.25 -16.48
C ALA A 186 -34.33 -9.58 -15.57
N PHE A 187 -34.65 -9.43 -14.28
CA PHE A 187 -33.75 -8.88 -13.27
C PHE A 187 -32.56 -9.81 -13.03
N ASP A 188 -32.83 -11.10 -12.79
CA ASP A 188 -31.79 -12.12 -12.58
C ASP A 188 -30.88 -12.24 -13.81
N LEU A 189 -31.45 -12.19 -15.02
CA LEU A 189 -30.67 -12.19 -16.26
C LEU A 189 -29.77 -10.95 -16.41
N ALA A 190 -30.18 -9.80 -15.89
CA ALA A 190 -29.34 -8.60 -15.88
C ALA A 190 -28.16 -8.78 -14.91
N ILE A 191 -28.39 -9.34 -13.72
CA ILE A 191 -27.32 -9.66 -12.75
C ILE A 191 -26.34 -10.67 -13.33
N ASP A 192 -26.82 -11.80 -13.87
CA ASP A 192 -25.98 -12.85 -14.45
C ASP A 192 -25.10 -12.31 -15.58
N SER A 193 -25.68 -11.43 -16.41
CA SER A 193 -24.98 -10.75 -17.49
C SER A 193 -23.76 -9.96 -17.01
N PHE A 194 -23.94 -9.11 -15.98
CA PHE A 194 -22.86 -8.29 -15.44
C PHE A 194 -21.87 -9.13 -14.63
N THR A 195 -22.34 -10.11 -13.87
CA THR A 195 -21.49 -11.04 -13.11
C THR A 195 -20.51 -11.74 -14.04
N SER A 196 -20.98 -12.26 -15.17
CA SER A 196 -20.09 -12.94 -16.13
C SER A 196 -19.19 -11.96 -16.90
N ALA A 197 -19.70 -10.78 -17.24
CA ALA A 197 -18.95 -9.77 -17.99
C ALA A 197 -17.79 -9.15 -17.19
N THR A 198 -18.01 -8.86 -15.91
CA THR A 198 -17.00 -8.21 -15.02
C THR A 198 -15.78 -9.10 -14.76
N GLU A 199 -15.89 -10.41 -14.93
CA GLU A 199 -14.73 -11.32 -14.89
C GLU A 199 -13.77 -11.14 -16.07
N ARG A 200 -14.24 -10.58 -17.19
CA ARG A 200 -13.55 -10.59 -18.49
C ARG A 200 -13.28 -9.21 -19.07
N ASP A 201 -14.14 -8.24 -18.78
CA ASP A 201 -14.00 -6.86 -19.25
C ASP A 201 -13.49 -5.94 -18.14
N ILE A 202 -12.29 -5.38 -18.33
CA ILE A 202 -11.62 -4.56 -17.31
C ILE A 202 -12.27 -3.19 -17.11
N TYR A 203 -13.04 -2.73 -18.09
CA TYR A 203 -13.66 -1.40 -18.11
C TYR A 203 -15.04 -1.37 -17.46
N THR A 204 -15.64 -2.54 -17.18
CA THR A 204 -16.92 -2.70 -16.50
C THR A 204 -16.70 -3.19 -15.06
N GLY A 205 -17.34 -2.56 -14.08
CA GLY A 205 -17.37 -3.08 -12.71
C GLY A 205 -17.62 -2.01 -11.64
N ASP A 206 -17.07 -2.27 -10.45
CA ASP A 206 -17.40 -1.56 -9.22
C ASP A 206 -18.83 -1.85 -8.78
N TYR A 207 -19.76 -0.90 -8.78
CA TYR A 207 -21.15 -1.16 -8.37
C TYR A 207 -22.03 -1.47 -9.57
N LEU A 208 -23.03 -2.31 -9.37
CA LEU A 208 -24.10 -2.54 -10.33
C LEU A 208 -25.37 -1.82 -9.87
N GLU A 209 -25.80 -0.83 -10.64
CA GLU A 209 -27.10 -0.19 -10.45
C GLU A 209 -28.12 -0.84 -11.37
N ILE A 210 -29.21 -1.35 -10.79
CA ILE A 210 -30.33 -1.90 -11.54
C ILE A 210 -31.57 -1.08 -11.20
N TYR A 211 -32.26 -0.61 -12.22
CA TYR A 211 -33.51 0.11 -12.07
C TYR A 211 -34.61 -0.67 -12.75
N THR A 212 -35.70 -0.87 -12.02
CA THR A 212 -36.93 -1.45 -12.54
C THR A 212 -37.98 -0.36 -12.63
N VAL A 213 -38.50 -0.14 -13.83
CA VAL A 213 -39.59 0.80 -14.11
C VAL A 213 -40.88 0.02 -14.26
N ASP A 214 -41.89 0.32 -13.47
CA ASP A 214 -43.23 -0.25 -13.60
C ASP A 214 -44.34 0.80 -13.36
N SER A 215 -45.59 0.36 -13.32
CA SER A 215 -46.74 1.27 -13.16
C SER A 215 -46.69 2.13 -11.89
N THR A 216 -45.97 1.69 -10.86
CA THR A 216 -45.82 2.37 -9.57
C THR A 216 -44.66 3.38 -9.54
N GLY A 217 -43.72 3.30 -10.48
CA GLY A 217 -42.61 4.24 -10.62
C GLY A 217 -41.28 3.55 -10.95
N ILE A 218 -40.19 4.21 -10.61
CA ILE A 218 -38.82 3.72 -10.75
C ILE A 218 -38.33 3.19 -9.40
N HIS A 219 -37.91 1.93 -9.37
CA HIS A 219 -37.33 1.26 -8.22
C HIS A 219 -35.85 1.02 -8.49
N LYS A 220 -34.98 1.61 -7.68
CA LYS A 220 -33.54 1.36 -7.76
C LYS A 220 -33.18 0.26 -6.78
N GLU A 221 -32.61 -0.81 -7.33
CA GLU A 221 -31.98 -1.87 -6.57
C GLU A 221 -30.48 -1.77 -6.85
N THR A 222 -29.72 -1.51 -5.81
CA THR A 222 -28.27 -1.62 -5.89
C THR A 222 -27.97 -2.98 -5.32
N ASP A 223 -27.42 -3.87 -6.15
CA ASP A 223 -26.98 -5.15 -5.63
C ASP A 223 -25.79 -4.88 -4.69
N THR A 224 -26.08 -4.92 -3.39
CA THR A 224 -25.12 -4.91 -2.31
C THR A 224 -24.86 -6.34 -1.86
N GLU A 225 -24.74 -7.31 -2.77
CA GLU A 225 -24.01 -8.55 -2.52
C GLU A 225 -22.50 -8.28 -2.38
N ASP A 226 -22.18 -7.46 -1.37
CA ASP A 226 -21.00 -7.57 -0.55
C ASP A 226 -21.51 -7.38 0.90
N LEU A 227 -21.67 -8.52 1.59
CA LEU A 227 -22.25 -8.69 2.93
C LEU A 227 -21.31 -8.13 4.04
N VAL A 228 -20.89 -6.86 3.94
CA VAL A 228 -19.78 -6.31 4.75
C VAL A 228 -20.08 -4.99 5.50
N LEU A 229 -21.20 -4.29 5.32
CA LEU A 229 -21.30 -2.89 5.80
C LEU A 229 -22.33 -2.52 6.87
N ASP A 230 -23.10 -3.45 7.45
CA ASP A 230 -24.11 -3.09 8.46
C ASP A 230 -23.59 -2.82 9.88
N ILE A 231 -22.29 -3.01 10.15
CA ILE A 231 -21.66 -2.61 11.43
C ILE A 231 -20.95 -1.25 11.33
N PHE A 232 -20.75 -0.71 10.12
CA PHE A 232 -19.91 0.46 9.87
C PHE A 232 -20.65 1.79 9.75
N GLN A 233 -21.99 1.77 9.62
CA GLN A 233 -22.78 2.98 9.41
C GLN A 233 -22.74 3.95 10.60
N LEU A 234 -22.46 3.49 11.82
CA LEU A 234 -22.47 4.36 13.02
C LEU A 234 -21.24 5.25 13.18
N GLU A 235 -20.07 4.87 12.65
CA GLU A 235 -18.88 5.74 12.64
C GLU A 235 -18.71 6.50 11.33
N LEU A 236 -19.13 5.94 10.18
CA LEU A 236 -19.22 6.70 8.92
C LEU A 236 -20.19 7.89 9.03
N LEU A 237 -21.28 7.77 9.79
CA LEU A 237 -22.18 8.89 10.12
C LEU A 237 -21.49 10.00 10.94
N SER A 238 -20.45 9.69 11.70
CA SER A 238 -19.65 10.71 12.41
C SER A 238 -18.69 11.46 11.46
N TYR A 239 -18.22 10.78 10.40
CA TYR A 239 -17.39 11.36 9.33
C TYR A 239 -18.22 12.10 8.26
N GLU A 240 -19.44 11.65 7.94
CA GLU A 240 -20.41 12.37 7.11
C GLU A 240 -20.84 13.69 7.75
N LYS A 241 -20.90 13.75 9.09
CA LYS A 241 -21.19 14.99 9.80
C LYS A 241 -20.13 16.08 9.58
N ALA A 242 -18.87 15.69 9.36
CA ALA A 242 -17.77 16.58 8.97
C ALA A 242 -17.76 16.89 7.45
N ALA A 243 -18.41 16.06 6.62
CA ALA A 243 -18.51 16.28 5.17
C ALA A 243 -19.42 17.46 4.79
N ASN A 244 -20.27 17.94 5.70
CA ASN A 244 -21.10 19.12 5.50
C ASN A 244 -20.32 20.46 5.49
N GLU A 245 -18.99 20.45 5.65
CA GLU A 245 -18.15 21.65 5.64
C GLU A 245 -17.38 21.91 4.31
N GLY A 246 -17.71 21.19 3.22
CA GLY A 246 -17.48 21.71 1.87
C GLY A 246 -16.08 21.54 1.25
N ALA A 247 -15.22 20.64 1.74
CA ALA A 247 -14.00 20.25 1.04
C ALA A 247 -13.80 18.74 1.05
N ILE A 248 -13.58 18.13 -0.12
CA ILE A 248 -13.19 16.72 -0.28
C ILE A 248 -11.74 16.70 -0.77
N PRO A 249 -10.73 16.55 0.11
CA PRO A 249 -9.34 16.42 -0.30
C PRO A 249 -9.05 15.00 -0.82
N VAL A 250 -8.17 14.86 -1.81
CA VAL A 250 -7.64 13.60 -2.37
C VAL A 250 -7.20 12.60 -1.30
N THR A 251 -6.68 13.11 -0.19
CA THR A 251 -6.25 12.33 0.98
C THR A 251 -7.39 11.52 1.60
N ARG A 252 -8.61 12.06 1.62
CA ARG A 252 -9.81 11.42 2.15
C ARG A 252 -10.24 10.23 1.28
N ASP A 253 -10.19 10.40 -0.04
CA ASP A 253 -10.60 9.36 -1.00
C ASP A 253 -9.64 8.16 -1.00
N LEU A 254 -8.33 8.40 -0.84
CA LEU A 254 -7.35 7.32 -0.65
C LEU A 254 -7.55 6.58 0.67
N CYS A 255 -7.86 7.29 1.76
CA CYS A 255 -8.15 6.65 3.05
C CYS A 255 -9.43 5.81 2.96
N CYS A 256 -10.52 6.35 2.42
CA CYS A 256 -11.76 5.60 2.22
C CYS A 256 -11.58 4.38 1.31
N SER A 257 -10.82 4.50 0.21
CA SER A 257 -10.54 3.38 -0.70
C SER A 257 -9.72 2.27 -0.03
N LEU A 258 -8.78 2.65 0.84
CA LEU A 258 -8.01 1.70 1.64
C LEU A 258 -8.88 1.03 2.70
N LEU A 259 -9.76 1.79 3.34
CA LEU A 259 -10.71 1.28 4.33
C LEU A 259 -11.64 0.23 3.69
N THR A 260 -12.10 0.41 2.44
CA THR A 260 -12.87 -0.62 1.73
C THR A 260 -12.06 -1.90 1.48
N LEU A 261 -10.81 -1.76 1.05
CA LEU A 261 -9.90 -2.89 0.80
C LEU A 261 -9.51 -3.61 2.08
N LEU A 262 -9.33 -2.89 3.19
CA LEU A 262 -9.05 -3.46 4.50
C LEU A 262 -10.30 -4.01 5.18
N ASN A 263 -11.49 -3.46 4.90
CA ASN A 263 -12.77 -3.97 5.42
C ASN A 263 -13.10 -5.36 4.87
N PHE A 264 -12.71 -5.66 3.62
CA PHE A 264 -12.74 -7.03 3.10
C PHE A 264 -11.83 -7.99 3.90
N PHE A 265 -10.70 -7.50 4.42
CA PHE A 265 -9.80 -8.28 5.29
C PHE A 265 -10.24 -8.25 6.77
N LEU A 266 -10.92 -7.20 7.24
CA LEU A 266 -11.52 -7.07 8.57
C LEU A 266 -12.84 -7.86 8.69
N PHE A 267 -13.42 -8.35 7.59
CA PHE A 267 -14.42 -9.42 7.65
C PHE A 267 -13.93 -10.60 8.52
N PHE A 268 -12.61 -10.87 8.55
CA PHE A 268 -11.99 -11.86 9.44
C PHE A 268 -11.82 -11.42 10.91
N PHE A 269 -11.94 -10.12 11.22
CA PHE A 269 -11.95 -9.61 12.60
C PHE A 269 -13.31 -9.77 13.27
N VAL A 270 -14.40 -9.60 12.52
CA VAL A 270 -15.77 -9.52 13.06
C VAL A 270 -16.48 -10.86 13.03
N TYR A 271 -16.28 -11.69 12.01
CA TYR A 271 -16.78 -13.06 12.02
C TYR A 271 -15.80 -13.98 12.75
N PRO A 272 -16.26 -14.87 13.64
CA PRO A 272 -15.46 -15.99 14.08
C PRO A 272 -15.30 -16.90 12.85
N VAL A 273 -14.31 -16.61 12.01
CA VAL A 273 -13.89 -17.57 11.02
C VAL A 273 -13.35 -18.73 11.84
N SER A 274 -14.15 -19.79 11.93
CA SER A 274 -13.83 -21.06 12.57
C SER A 274 -12.63 -21.79 11.92
N ASN A 275 -11.88 -21.08 11.08
CA ASN A 275 -10.77 -21.58 10.31
C ASN A 275 -9.49 -20.92 10.82
N ASP A 276 -8.83 -21.61 11.74
CA ASP A 276 -7.55 -21.22 12.33
C ASP A 276 -6.50 -20.87 11.27
N PHE A 277 -6.65 -21.38 10.04
CA PHE A 277 -5.79 -21.08 8.91
C PHE A 277 -5.50 -19.58 8.72
N TYR A 278 -6.47 -18.68 8.83
CA TYR A 278 -6.21 -17.25 8.57
C TYR A 278 -5.50 -16.55 9.72
N ARG A 279 -5.58 -17.12 10.93
CA ARG A 279 -4.95 -16.57 12.15
C ARG A 279 -3.51 -17.03 12.33
N LEU A 280 -2.98 -17.80 11.39
CA LEU A 280 -1.63 -18.36 11.43
C LEU A 280 -0.69 -17.60 10.51
N LEU A 281 0.49 -17.27 11.04
CA LEU A 281 1.66 -16.85 10.28
C LEU A 281 2.10 -18.01 9.39
N LYS A 282 2.21 -17.77 8.08
CA LYS A 282 2.63 -18.81 7.12
C LYS A 282 4.15 -18.98 7.10
N THR A 283 4.74 -19.26 8.25
CA THR A 283 6.18 -19.40 8.49
C THR A 283 6.89 -20.21 7.40
N GLU A 284 6.41 -21.43 7.11
CA GLU A 284 7.02 -22.29 6.08
C GLU A 284 7.07 -21.62 4.70
N LYS A 285 6.02 -20.88 4.32
CA LYS A 285 5.96 -20.20 3.03
C LYS A 285 6.84 -18.95 3.00
N HIS A 286 6.89 -18.19 4.09
CA HIS A 286 7.83 -17.07 4.22
C HIS A 286 9.27 -17.57 4.16
N CYS A 287 9.61 -18.68 4.83
CA CYS A 287 10.94 -19.29 4.75
C CYS A 287 11.29 -19.72 3.32
N LYS A 288 10.37 -20.35 2.58
CA LYS A 288 10.57 -20.70 1.16
C LYS A 288 10.78 -19.48 0.27
N TYR A 289 10.01 -18.42 0.49
CA TYR A 289 10.14 -17.14 -0.22
C TYR A 289 11.53 -16.52 0.00
N LEU A 290 12.00 -16.48 1.24
CA LEU A 290 13.35 -15.99 1.60
C LEU A 290 14.45 -16.89 1.02
N ALA A 291 14.32 -18.22 1.14
CA ALA A 291 15.32 -19.16 0.64
C ALA A 291 15.52 -19.04 -0.88
N SER A 292 14.43 -18.88 -1.65
CA SER A 292 14.52 -18.64 -3.10
C SER A 292 15.32 -17.38 -3.43
N ALA A 293 15.15 -16.32 -2.65
CA ALA A 293 15.84 -15.04 -2.83
C ALA A 293 17.33 -15.11 -2.50
N MET A 294 17.71 -15.95 -1.52
CA MET A 294 19.10 -16.20 -1.16
C MET A 294 19.86 -16.92 -2.28
N GLU A 295 19.18 -17.72 -3.10
CA GLU A 295 19.80 -18.36 -4.27
C GLU A 295 19.91 -17.39 -5.45
N LYS A 296 18.81 -16.72 -5.80
CA LYS A 296 18.76 -15.76 -6.90
C LYS A 296 17.58 -14.80 -6.75
N LEU A 297 17.88 -13.50 -6.74
CA LEU A 297 16.84 -12.47 -6.77
C LEU A 297 16.11 -12.46 -8.13
N PRO A 298 14.78 -12.25 -8.15
CA PRO A 298 14.03 -12.02 -9.37
C PRO A 298 14.52 -10.79 -10.14
N SER A 299 14.42 -10.81 -11.49
CA SER A 299 14.87 -9.70 -12.35
C SER A 299 14.15 -8.38 -12.10
N GLY A 300 12.94 -8.42 -11.54
CA GLY A 300 12.18 -7.21 -11.14
C GLY A 300 12.92 -6.32 -10.12
N TYR A 301 13.91 -6.85 -9.41
CA TYR A 301 14.71 -6.10 -8.44
C TYR A 301 15.93 -5.39 -9.05
N GLN A 302 16.09 -5.37 -10.38
CA GLN A 302 17.21 -4.68 -11.03
C GLN A 302 17.29 -3.19 -10.67
N GLY A 303 16.15 -2.53 -10.43
CA GLY A 303 16.11 -1.13 -9.99
C GLY A 303 16.71 -0.89 -8.59
N LEU A 304 16.84 -1.93 -7.77
CA LEU A 304 17.43 -1.88 -6.43
C LEU A 304 18.88 -2.40 -6.41
N ASN A 305 19.57 -2.32 -7.56
CA ASN A 305 20.96 -2.78 -7.65
C ASN A 305 21.91 -2.04 -6.70
N ALA A 306 21.62 -0.78 -6.33
CA ALA A 306 22.39 -0.02 -5.35
C ALA A 306 22.04 -0.34 -3.89
N SER A 307 21.20 -1.35 -3.64
CA SER A 307 20.73 -1.73 -2.30
C SER A 307 21.04 -3.19 -1.97
N GLN A 308 22.06 -3.78 -2.59
CA GLN A 308 22.39 -5.19 -2.34
C GLN A 308 22.70 -5.53 -0.87
N PRO A 309 23.42 -4.68 -0.09
CA PRO A 309 23.57 -4.90 1.36
C PRO A 309 22.23 -5.00 2.11
N TRP A 310 21.21 -4.26 1.68
CA TRP A 310 19.88 -4.32 2.28
C TRP A 310 19.20 -5.66 2.06
N PHE A 311 19.36 -6.27 0.88
CA PHE A 311 18.86 -7.64 0.69
C PHE A 311 19.57 -8.64 1.60
N CYS A 312 20.88 -8.48 1.85
CA CYS A 312 21.56 -9.31 2.84
C CYS A 312 20.91 -9.17 4.22
N LEU A 313 20.69 -7.93 4.67
CA LEU A 313 20.09 -7.66 5.97
C LEU A 313 18.65 -8.20 6.06
N TRP A 314 17.79 -7.86 5.10
CA TRP A 314 16.39 -8.25 5.10
C TRP A 314 16.21 -9.76 5.07
N LEU A 315 17.01 -10.47 4.25
CA LEU A 315 16.92 -11.92 4.14
C LEU A 315 17.44 -12.61 5.42
N LEU A 316 18.62 -12.20 5.91
CA LEU A 316 19.22 -12.78 7.11
C LEU A 316 18.36 -12.52 8.35
N ASN A 317 17.90 -11.28 8.54
CA ASN A 317 17.10 -10.92 9.72
C ASN A 317 15.75 -11.63 9.69
N SER A 318 15.03 -11.62 8.55
CA SER A 318 13.75 -12.32 8.43
C SER A 318 13.87 -13.83 8.69
N SER A 319 14.90 -14.47 8.13
CA SER A 319 15.16 -15.89 8.38
C SER A 319 15.47 -16.16 9.86
N TYR A 320 16.25 -15.28 10.50
CA TYR A 320 16.52 -15.39 11.93
C TYR A 320 15.26 -15.30 12.78
N LEU A 321 14.40 -14.30 12.52
CA LEU A 321 13.15 -14.08 13.25
C LEU A 321 12.18 -15.26 13.13
N LEU A 322 12.14 -15.90 11.95
CA LEU A 322 11.35 -17.10 11.68
C LEU A 322 11.99 -18.41 12.16
N ASN A 323 13.10 -18.33 12.89
CA ASN A 323 13.86 -19.48 13.37
C ASN A 323 14.33 -20.42 12.22
N SER A 324 14.61 -19.84 11.05
CA SER A 324 15.14 -20.54 9.88
C SER A 324 16.65 -20.40 9.84
N GLU A 325 17.37 -21.50 10.07
CA GLU A 325 18.83 -21.53 9.98
C GLU A 325 19.32 -21.40 8.53
N ILE A 326 20.47 -20.76 8.37
CA ILE A 326 21.17 -20.72 7.09
C ILE A 326 22.24 -21.81 7.04
N SER A 327 22.43 -22.41 5.88
CA SER A 327 23.51 -23.38 5.65
C SER A 327 24.89 -22.71 5.63
N LYS A 328 25.95 -23.48 5.90
CA LYS A 328 27.34 -22.99 5.76
C LYS A 328 27.62 -22.42 4.35
N LYS A 329 27.04 -23.03 3.31
CA LYS A 329 27.14 -22.53 1.93
C LYS A 329 26.55 -21.12 1.80
N GLN A 330 25.36 -20.88 2.36
CA GLN A 330 24.73 -19.55 2.36
C GLN A 330 25.53 -18.56 3.19
N TYR A 331 26.01 -18.95 4.37
CA TYR A 331 26.91 -18.14 5.17
C TYR A 331 28.12 -17.67 4.35
N ASP A 332 28.83 -18.59 3.68
CA ASP A 332 30.01 -18.24 2.87
C ASP A 332 29.65 -17.36 1.66
N GLN A 333 28.46 -17.52 1.09
CA GLN A 333 27.94 -16.65 0.02
C GLN A 333 27.71 -15.23 0.52
N PHE A 334 27.10 -15.06 1.69
CA PHE A 334 26.88 -13.74 2.28
C PHE A 334 28.21 -13.07 2.68
N ILE A 335 29.15 -13.81 3.27
CA ILE A 335 30.49 -13.28 3.58
C ILE A 335 31.20 -12.79 2.33
N ARG A 336 31.26 -13.61 1.27
CA ARG A 336 31.85 -13.18 -0.02
C ARG A 336 31.12 -11.99 -0.61
N LYS A 337 29.79 -11.95 -0.49
CA LYS A 337 28.98 -10.87 -1.03
C LYS A 337 29.25 -9.56 -0.30
N ILE A 338 29.23 -9.56 1.02
CA ILE A 338 29.48 -8.37 1.84
C ILE A 338 30.93 -7.90 1.68
N SER A 339 31.89 -8.84 1.62
CA SER A 339 33.30 -8.54 1.37
C SER A 339 33.51 -7.78 0.07
N SER A 340 32.83 -8.16 -1.02
CA SER A 340 32.97 -7.47 -2.32
C SER A 340 32.33 -6.08 -2.40
N LEU A 341 31.64 -5.66 -1.34
CA LEU A 341 31.01 -4.34 -1.24
C LEU A 341 31.86 -3.37 -0.43
N GLN A 342 32.90 -3.84 0.27
CA GLN A 342 33.73 -2.99 1.13
C GLN A 342 34.77 -2.23 0.32
N ASN A 343 34.83 -0.91 0.52
CA ASN A 343 35.83 -0.06 -0.09
C ASN A 343 37.11 0.02 0.74
N LYS A 344 38.26 0.06 0.05
CA LYS A 344 39.57 0.26 0.69
C LYS A 344 39.69 1.62 1.41
N THR A 345 38.89 2.60 1.01
CA THR A 345 38.82 3.93 1.65
C THR A 345 37.87 3.99 2.83
N GLY A 346 37.23 2.86 3.20
CA GLY A 346 36.26 2.77 4.30
C GLY A 346 34.82 2.74 3.82
N GLY A 347 33.96 2.06 4.58
CA GLY A 347 32.55 1.89 4.27
C GLY A 347 32.24 0.81 3.23
N PHE A 348 30.95 0.60 2.97
CA PHE A 348 30.43 -0.34 1.98
C PHE A 348 29.58 0.37 0.92
N ALA A 349 29.75 -0.04 -0.33
CA ALA A 349 28.96 0.40 -1.46
C ALA A 349 27.66 -0.41 -1.61
N GLY A 350 26.73 0.12 -2.40
CA GLY A 350 25.44 -0.51 -2.70
C GLY A 350 25.50 -1.69 -3.68
N THR A 351 26.56 -1.76 -4.48
CA THR A 351 26.88 -2.80 -5.48
C THR A 351 28.40 -2.97 -5.51
N PRO A 352 28.96 -4.11 -5.98
CA PRO A 352 30.40 -4.33 -5.92
C PRO A 352 31.19 -3.27 -6.67
N THR A 353 32.33 -2.92 -6.08
CA THR A 353 33.35 -2.08 -6.70
C THR A 353 34.01 -2.90 -7.80
N PHE A 354 33.87 -2.49 -9.06
CA PHE A 354 34.69 -3.05 -10.12
C PHE A 354 36.06 -2.37 -10.05
N GLU A 355 37.15 -3.14 -10.07
CA GLU A 355 38.48 -2.56 -10.32
C GLU A 355 38.50 -2.06 -11.78
N THR A 356 38.18 -0.79 -11.97
CA THR A 356 38.48 -0.06 -13.19
C THR A 356 39.94 0.38 -13.11
N ASP A 357 40.84 -0.43 -13.64
CA ASP A 357 42.25 -0.06 -13.84
C ASP A 357 42.30 1.08 -14.88
N PHE A 358 42.24 2.33 -14.41
CA PHE A 358 42.31 3.54 -15.24
C PHE A 358 43.74 3.87 -15.71
N SER A 359 44.60 2.87 -15.90
CA SER A 359 46.01 3.09 -16.27
C SER A 359 46.34 3.01 -17.77
N GLN A 360 45.36 2.92 -18.69
CA GLN A 360 45.66 2.78 -20.13
C GLN A 360 45.04 3.79 -21.10
N SER A 361 44.41 4.87 -20.65
CA SER A 361 44.12 6.00 -21.54
C SER A 361 44.48 7.32 -20.86
N GLY A 362 45.53 7.97 -21.36
CA GLY A 362 46.02 9.27 -20.91
C GLY A 362 45.04 10.42 -21.19
N ALA A 363 43.84 10.34 -20.64
CA ALA A 363 42.89 11.44 -20.59
C ALA A 363 43.03 12.11 -19.21
N ASN A 364 43.35 13.42 -19.22
CA ASN A 364 43.35 14.24 -18.03
C ASN A 364 41.94 14.25 -17.41
N VAL A 365 41.81 13.61 -16.26
CA VAL A 365 40.60 13.62 -15.43
C VAL A 365 40.44 15.02 -14.85
N THR A 366 39.45 15.78 -15.34
CA THR A 366 39.00 17.01 -14.70
C THR A 366 38.07 16.63 -13.53
N GLY A 367 38.11 17.36 -12.42
CA GLY A 367 37.43 17.04 -11.13
C GLY A 367 35.88 16.93 -11.15
N SER A 368 35.27 16.77 -12.32
CA SER A 368 33.84 16.51 -12.55
C SER A 368 33.53 15.07 -12.99
N ASP A 369 34.53 14.18 -13.11
CA ASP A 369 34.31 12.76 -13.38
C ASP A 369 33.78 12.05 -12.12
N GLN A 370 32.47 12.19 -11.93
CA GLN A 370 31.67 11.56 -10.87
C GLN A 370 31.97 10.06 -10.80
N LEU A 371 32.39 9.61 -9.61
CA LEU A 371 32.46 8.20 -9.23
C LEU A 371 31.20 7.47 -9.71
N ARG A 372 31.38 6.34 -10.39
CA ARG A 372 30.24 5.55 -10.88
C ARG A 372 29.52 4.91 -9.69
N CYS A 373 28.19 4.81 -9.77
CA CYS A 373 27.39 4.06 -8.81
C CYS A 373 27.95 2.64 -8.64
N GLY A 374 28.52 2.34 -7.47
CA GLY A 374 29.28 1.11 -7.19
C GLY A 374 30.71 1.33 -6.69
N GLU A 375 31.28 2.50 -6.91
CA GLU A 375 32.63 2.85 -6.42
C GLU A 375 32.59 3.56 -5.05
N GLN A 376 31.44 4.12 -4.67
CA GLN A 376 31.31 4.95 -3.48
C GLN A 376 30.64 4.24 -2.31
N SER A 377 31.23 4.36 -1.13
CA SER A 377 30.63 3.94 0.14
C SER A 377 29.45 4.82 0.52
N HIS A 378 28.44 4.20 1.13
CA HIS A 378 27.20 4.87 1.52
C HIS A 378 26.80 4.43 2.93
N LEU A 379 26.34 5.34 3.79
CA LEU A 379 26.01 5.08 5.20
C LEU A 379 24.95 4.00 5.36
N LEU A 380 23.84 4.11 4.63
CA LEU A 380 22.77 3.11 4.64
C LEU A 380 23.25 1.71 4.17
N SER A 381 24.06 1.66 3.12
CA SER A 381 24.66 0.40 2.62
C SER A 381 25.63 -0.21 3.63
N SER A 382 26.45 0.63 4.27
CA SER A 382 27.38 0.24 5.33
C SER A 382 26.65 -0.26 6.56
N PHE A 383 25.57 0.41 6.96
CA PHE A 383 24.71 -0.03 8.06
C PHE A 383 24.16 -1.43 7.78
N ALA A 384 23.56 -1.64 6.60
CA ALA A 384 23.00 -2.94 6.26
C ALA A 384 24.06 -4.04 6.17
N ALA A 385 25.27 -3.73 5.67
CA ALA A 385 26.40 -4.66 5.65
C ALA A 385 26.84 -5.04 7.07
N ILE A 386 27.06 -4.07 7.97
CA ILE A 386 27.48 -4.33 9.36
C ILE A 386 26.40 -5.11 10.13
N CYS A 387 25.14 -4.71 10.03
CA CYS A 387 24.03 -5.45 10.64
C CYS A 387 23.94 -6.89 10.12
N SER A 388 24.21 -7.11 8.82
CA SER A 388 24.27 -8.47 8.25
C SER A 388 25.41 -9.29 8.85
N LEU A 389 26.60 -8.71 9.02
CA LEU A 389 27.76 -9.37 9.64
C LEU A 389 27.49 -9.73 11.11
N VAL A 390 26.79 -8.86 11.84
CA VAL A 390 26.37 -9.12 13.23
C VAL A 390 25.42 -10.31 13.30
N ILE A 391 24.45 -10.42 12.39
CA ILE A 391 23.52 -11.55 12.35
C ILE A 391 24.25 -12.85 11.97
N LEU A 392 25.17 -12.81 10.99
CA LEU A 392 26.00 -13.95 10.61
C LEU A 392 26.86 -14.41 11.80
N GLY A 393 27.49 -13.47 12.49
CA GLY A 393 28.35 -13.71 13.65
C GLY A 393 29.64 -14.49 13.31
N GLY A 394 30.43 -14.79 14.34
CA GLY A 394 31.67 -15.54 14.23
C GLY A 394 32.90 -14.70 13.88
N ALA A 395 34.08 -15.27 14.14
CA ALA A 395 35.37 -14.56 14.00
C ALA A 395 35.64 -14.11 12.55
N GLU A 396 35.21 -14.88 11.55
CA GLU A 396 35.37 -14.52 10.13
C GLU A 396 34.56 -13.27 9.76
N ALA A 397 33.31 -13.16 10.22
CA ALA A 397 32.49 -11.97 9.98
C ALA A 397 33.04 -10.75 10.72
N ALA A 398 33.50 -10.94 11.96
CA ALA A 398 34.09 -9.87 12.79
C ALA A 398 35.42 -9.33 12.21
N ALA A 399 36.25 -10.21 11.64
CA ALA A 399 37.54 -9.84 11.05
C ALA A 399 37.43 -9.21 9.65
N LEU A 400 36.25 -9.27 9.01
CA LEU A 400 36.05 -8.76 7.65
C LEU A 400 36.17 -7.22 7.57
N VAL A 401 35.79 -6.52 8.63
CA VAL A 401 35.61 -5.06 8.60
C VAL A 401 36.92 -4.32 8.87
N ASP A 402 37.34 -3.47 7.94
CA ASP A 402 38.44 -2.54 8.12
C ASP A 402 37.98 -1.35 8.98
N ARG A 403 38.14 -1.50 10.31
CA ARG A 403 37.70 -0.50 11.30
C ARG A 403 38.44 0.85 11.17
N PRO A 404 39.79 0.90 11.01
CA PRO A 404 40.49 2.16 10.80
C PRO A 404 39.99 2.96 9.58
N SER A 405 39.82 2.29 8.44
CA SER A 405 39.30 2.95 7.23
C SER A 405 37.84 3.35 7.40
N MET A 406 37.02 2.52 8.05
CA MET A 406 35.64 2.87 8.40
C MET A 406 35.56 4.13 9.25
N LEU A 407 36.36 4.24 10.32
CA LEU A 407 36.38 5.42 11.18
C LEU A 407 36.79 6.69 10.41
N THR A 408 37.85 6.57 9.60
CA THR A 408 38.32 7.68 8.75
C THR A 408 37.21 8.16 7.82
N TRP A 409 36.50 7.24 7.17
CA TRP A 409 35.41 7.56 6.27
C TRP A 409 34.18 8.14 7.01
N LEU A 410 33.77 7.58 8.15
CA LEU A 410 32.67 8.13 8.96
C LEU A 410 32.96 9.57 9.40
N THR A 411 34.21 9.86 9.76
CA THR A 411 34.65 11.21 10.13
C THR A 411 34.53 12.18 8.95
N GLN A 412 34.80 11.75 7.73
CA GLN A 412 34.59 12.56 6.52
C GLN A 412 33.09 12.82 6.23
N MET A 413 32.20 11.95 6.67
CA MET A 413 30.75 12.14 6.51
C MET A 413 30.16 13.10 7.55
N LYS A 414 30.84 13.28 8.69
CA LYS A 414 30.43 14.16 9.77
C LYS A 414 30.42 15.63 9.32
N GLN A 415 29.35 16.34 9.69
CA GLN A 415 29.22 17.79 9.47
C GLN A 415 29.37 18.56 10.79
N GLU A 416 29.73 19.84 10.70
CA GLU A 416 29.93 20.73 11.87
C GLU A 416 28.66 20.86 12.73
N ASP A 417 27.49 20.87 12.09
CA ASP A 417 26.20 21.12 12.74
C ASP A 417 25.64 19.92 13.53
N GLY A 418 26.34 18.78 13.51
CA GLY A 418 25.88 17.54 14.13
C GLY A 418 25.53 16.45 13.12
N SER A 419 25.10 16.83 11.92
CA SER A 419 24.56 15.89 10.94
C SER A 419 25.64 15.06 10.23
N PHE A 420 25.20 14.11 9.40
CA PHE A 420 26.05 13.30 8.54
C PHE A 420 25.51 13.30 7.10
N THR A 421 26.40 13.50 6.13
CA THR A 421 26.09 13.22 4.72
C THR A 421 26.10 11.72 4.47
N VAL A 422 25.14 11.20 3.71
CA VAL A 422 25.00 9.73 3.52
C VAL A 422 26.11 9.12 2.66
N HIS A 423 26.75 9.93 1.82
CA HIS A 423 27.97 9.65 1.09
C HIS A 423 28.62 10.99 0.72
N PHE A 424 29.82 10.99 0.14
CA PHE A 424 30.45 12.21 -0.39
C PHE A 424 29.50 12.90 -1.39
N ASN A 425 29.17 14.18 -1.15
CA ASN A 425 28.18 14.98 -1.89
C ASN A 425 26.74 14.41 -1.90
N GLY A 426 26.39 13.54 -0.94
CA GLY A 426 25.06 12.99 -0.77
C GLY A 426 24.13 13.91 0.01
N GLU A 427 22.90 13.46 0.24
CA GLU A 427 21.95 14.15 1.10
C GLU A 427 22.33 14.05 2.59
N ILE A 428 21.77 14.97 3.38
CA ILE A 428 21.89 15.00 4.83
C ILE A 428 20.52 14.79 5.44
N ASP A 429 20.38 13.74 6.25
CA ASP A 429 19.21 13.53 7.10
C ASP A 429 19.50 12.58 8.28
N LEU A 430 18.49 12.39 9.14
CA LEU A 430 18.57 11.52 10.30
C LEU A 430 18.93 10.05 10.00
N ARG A 431 18.70 9.53 8.79
CA ARG A 431 19.13 8.16 8.43
C ARG A 431 20.65 8.08 8.45
N GLY A 432 21.33 9.07 7.87
CA GLY A 432 22.79 9.16 7.89
C GLY A 432 23.33 9.11 9.32
N SER A 433 22.79 9.95 10.19
CA SER A 433 23.21 10.04 11.59
C SER A 433 22.98 8.73 12.37
N TYR A 434 21.80 8.12 12.22
CA TYR A 434 21.47 6.83 12.86
C TYR A 434 22.37 5.70 12.35
N CYS A 435 22.58 5.62 11.04
CA CYS A 435 23.47 4.63 10.43
C CYS A 435 24.91 4.80 10.91
N ALA A 436 25.45 6.02 10.90
CA ALA A 436 26.82 6.31 11.33
C ALA A 436 27.05 5.91 12.79
N LEU A 437 26.17 6.35 13.70
CA LEU A 437 26.28 6.01 15.12
C LEU A 437 26.12 4.52 15.38
N THR A 438 25.20 3.85 14.69
CA THR A 438 25.02 2.40 14.84
C THR A 438 26.25 1.62 14.36
N ILE A 439 26.80 1.98 13.19
CA ILE A 439 28.05 1.37 12.70
C ILE A 439 29.17 1.57 13.71
N ALA A 440 29.35 2.80 14.17
CA ALA A 440 30.42 3.15 15.09
C ALA A 440 30.27 2.45 16.44
N PHE A 441 29.04 2.36 16.97
CA PHE A 441 28.71 1.60 18.16
C PHE A 441 28.99 0.11 17.98
N LEU A 442 28.59 -0.50 16.86
CA LEU A 442 28.77 -1.95 16.67
C LEU A 442 30.24 -2.35 16.45
N LEU A 443 31.10 -1.45 15.99
CA LEU A 443 32.50 -1.73 15.66
C LEU A 443 33.53 -1.25 16.70
N ASP A 444 33.09 -0.77 17.87
CA ASP A 444 33.95 -0.13 18.88
C ASP A 444 34.73 1.10 18.38
N ILE A 445 34.15 1.89 17.47
CA ILE A 445 34.79 3.08 16.88
C ILE A 445 33.96 4.36 17.08
N LEU A 446 33.04 4.36 18.05
CA LEU A 446 32.27 5.54 18.42
C LEU A 446 33.15 6.50 19.23
N THR A 447 33.44 7.68 18.66
CA THR A 447 34.33 8.70 19.24
C THR A 447 33.58 9.97 19.61
N ASP A 448 34.18 10.79 20.49
CA ASP A 448 33.65 12.10 20.88
C ASP A 448 33.45 13.03 19.67
N GLU A 449 34.33 12.95 18.67
CA GLU A 449 34.20 13.69 17.41
C GLU A 449 32.95 13.29 16.62
N LEU A 450 32.66 11.98 16.51
CA LEU A 450 31.49 11.49 15.78
C LEU A 450 30.17 11.85 16.48
N VAL A 451 30.14 11.89 17.81
CA VAL A 451 28.91 12.20 18.58
C VAL A 451 28.68 13.70 18.75
N SER A 452 29.71 14.53 18.55
CA SER A 452 29.63 15.97 18.75
C SER A 452 28.50 16.62 17.94
N ASN A 453 27.68 17.42 18.61
CA ASN A 453 26.51 18.14 18.10
C ASN A 453 25.37 17.26 17.53
N VAL A 454 25.44 15.93 17.61
CA VAL A 454 24.43 15.06 16.97
C VAL A 454 23.08 15.18 17.68
N ALA A 455 23.04 15.21 19.01
CA ALA A 455 21.80 15.38 19.78
C ALA A 455 21.13 16.73 19.46
N GLU A 456 21.92 17.78 19.29
CA GLU A 456 21.48 19.12 18.93
C GLU A 456 20.92 19.16 17.49
N PHE A 457 21.49 18.40 16.55
CA PHE A 457 20.91 18.23 15.22
C PHE A 457 19.56 17.50 15.29
N VAL A 458 19.48 16.40 16.06
CA VAL A 458 18.22 15.65 16.27
C VAL A 458 17.14 16.54 16.88
N SER A 459 17.47 17.32 17.90
CA SER A 459 16.54 18.26 18.55
C SER A 459 15.94 19.26 17.55
N ARG A 460 16.76 19.80 16.64
CA ARG A 460 16.27 20.71 15.57
C ARG A 460 15.36 20.03 14.53
N CYS A 461 15.38 18.71 14.44
CA CYS A 461 14.50 17.95 13.55
C CYS A 461 13.11 17.71 14.15
N GLN A 462 12.88 17.99 15.43
CA GLN A 462 11.56 17.92 16.05
C GLN A 462 10.69 19.09 15.56
N ASN A 463 9.48 18.81 15.09
CA ASN A 463 8.56 19.79 14.54
C ASN A 463 7.45 20.18 15.53
N TYR A 464 6.63 21.16 15.11
CA TYR A 464 5.48 21.67 15.87
C TYR A 464 4.45 20.60 16.25
N ASP A 465 4.36 19.52 15.47
CA ASP A 465 3.43 18.43 15.70
C ASP A 465 3.99 17.37 16.66
N GLY A 466 5.20 17.58 17.18
CA GLY A 466 5.91 16.71 18.13
C GLY A 466 6.80 15.66 17.47
N GLY A 467 6.57 15.31 16.20
CA GLY A 467 7.35 14.31 15.47
C GLY A 467 8.66 14.82 14.90
N PHE A 468 9.43 13.93 14.27
CA PHE A 468 10.71 14.30 13.64
C PHE A 468 10.69 14.15 12.13
N GLY A 469 11.19 15.17 11.44
CA GLY A 469 11.48 15.14 10.00
C GLY A 469 12.88 14.62 9.67
N PRO A 470 13.20 14.40 8.39
CA PRO A 470 14.56 14.02 7.95
C PRO A 470 15.62 15.05 8.36
N SER A 471 15.26 16.32 8.28
CA SER A 471 16.09 17.48 8.55
C SER A 471 15.21 18.61 9.11
N PRO A 472 15.80 19.65 9.71
CA PRO A 472 15.03 20.71 10.37
C PRO A 472 13.99 21.36 9.46
N GLY A 473 12.74 21.45 9.93
CA GLY A 473 11.64 22.09 9.22
C GLY A 473 10.96 21.25 8.13
N VAL A 474 11.37 20.00 7.93
CA VAL A 474 10.69 19.06 7.01
C VAL A 474 9.66 18.23 7.76
N GLU A 475 8.53 17.91 7.11
CA GLU A 475 7.40 17.17 7.69
C GLU A 475 7.81 15.95 8.52
N SER A 476 7.17 15.78 9.67
CA SER A 476 7.37 14.65 10.57
C SER A 476 7.00 13.32 9.94
N HIS A 477 7.81 12.30 10.19
CA HIS A 477 7.62 10.97 9.65
C HIS A 477 8.07 9.88 10.64
N GLY A 478 7.37 8.75 10.66
CA GLY A 478 7.59 7.64 11.60
C GLY A 478 9.00 7.06 11.52
N SER A 479 9.53 6.83 10.31
CA SER A 479 10.89 6.31 10.13
C SER A 479 11.98 7.29 10.58
N TYR A 480 11.80 8.61 10.38
CA TYR A 480 12.76 9.61 10.86
C TYR A 480 12.63 9.85 12.37
N SER A 481 11.41 9.74 12.91
CA SER A 481 11.14 9.70 14.35
C SER A 481 11.82 8.50 15.02
N PHE A 482 11.79 7.33 14.39
CA PHE A 482 12.58 6.19 14.83
C PHE A 482 14.07 6.51 14.86
N CYS A 483 14.63 7.04 13.75
CA CYS A 483 16.04 7.37 13.70
C CYS A 483 16.42 8.37 14.80
N ALA A 484 15.62 9.43 15.03
CA ALA A 484 15.82 10.38 16.12
C ALA A 484 15.88 9.67 17.47
N ILE A 485 14.84 8.91 17.82
CA ILE A 485 14.72 8.26 19.13
C ILE A 485 15.81 7.20 19.35
N ALA A 486 16.18 6.44 18.32
CA ALA A 486 17.27 5.48 18.38
C ALA A 486 18.64 6.17 18.56
N ILE A 487 18.87 7.32 17.90
CA ILE A 487 20.07 8.13 18.12
C ILE A 487 20.13 8.63 19.57
N LEU A 488 19.02 9.18 20.08
CA LEU A 488 18.98 9.70 21.46
C LEU A 488 19.16 8.59 22.49
N ASP A 489 18.70 7.37 22.22
CA ASP A 489 18.99 6.20 23.05
C ASP A 489 20.49 5.88 23.04
N ILE A 490 21.12 5.77 21.86
CA ILE A 490 22.57 5.50 21.76
C ILE A 490 23.40 6.56 22.50
N LEU A 491 22.95 7.81 22.51
CA LEU A 491 23.64 8.93 23.15
C LEU A 491 23.24 9.16 24.61
N ASP A 492 22.18 8.52 25.11
CA ASP A 492 21.51 8.82 26.37
C ASP A 492 21.15 10.33 26.52
N ARG A 493 20.57 10.93 25.47
CA ARG A 493 20.28 12.38 25.37
C ARG A 493 18.79 12.73 25.15
N PHE A 494 17.88 12.04 25.83
CA PHE A 494 16.44 12.38 25.77
C PHE A 494 16.09 13.76 26.39
N ASP A 495 17.02 14.39 27.10
CA ASP A 495 16.88 15.72 27.71
C ASP A 495 16.70 16.86 26.69
N CYS A 496 17.04 16.63 25.41
CA CYS A 496 17.06 17.69 24.41
C CYS A 496 15.79 17.76 23.53
N ILE A 497 14.73 17.02 23.85
CA ILE A 497 13.49 16.98 23.06
C ILE A 497 12.25 17.18 23.94
N ASP A 498 11.16 17.64 23.34
CA ASP A 498 9.85 17.66 23.99
C ASP A 498 9.22 16.27 23.92
N MET A 499 9.37 15.51 25.00
CA MET A 499 8.85 14.14 25.11
C MET A 499 7.32 14.09 25.13
N ASP A 500 6.64 15.07 25.74
CA ASP A 500 5.19 15.07 25.83
C ASP A 500 4.56 15.31 24.45
N ALA A 501 5.07 16.29 23.70
CA ALA A 501 4.66 16.53 22.32
C ALA A 501 4.95 15.32 21.42
N PHE A 502 6.12 14.68 21.60
CA PHE A 502 6.47 13.48 20.84
C PHE A 502 5.52 12.31 21.13
N MET A 503 5.14 12.10 22.39
CA MET A 503 4.19 11.06 22.77
C MET A 503 2.80 11.32 22.18
N GLU A 504 2.36 12.57 22.12
CA GLU A 504 1.11 12.94 21.44
C GLU A 504 1.19 12.66 19.93
N TYR A 505 2.33 12.93 19.29
CA TYR A 505 2.55 12.63 17.88
C TYR A 505 2.49 11.13 17.57
N VAL A 506 3.29 10.33 18.28
CA VAL A 506 3.55 8.93 17.91
C VAL A 506 2.38 8.01 18.23
N THR A 507 1.65 8.27 19.32
CA THR A 507 0.44 7.48 19.67
C THR A 507 -0.67 7.63 18.62
N LYS A 508 -0.79 8.82 18.00
CA LYS A 508 -1.74 9.10 16.91
C LYS A 508 -1.30 8.54 15.55
N ARG A 509 -0.27 7.70 15.49
CA ARG A 509 0.09 6.98 14.26
C ARG A 509 -0.60 5.63 14.14
N GLN A 510 -1.07 5.04 15.24
CA GLN A 510 -1.80 3.78 15.16
C GLN A 510 -3.20 4.06 14.64
N MET A 511 -3.58 3.35 13.59
CA MET A 511 -4.87 3.51 12.94
C MET A 511 -5.91 2.69 13.70
N ALA A 512 -6.98 3.35 14.16
CA ALA A 512 -7.98 2.74 15.03
C ALA A 512 -8.72 1.56 14.38
N LEU A 513 -8.94 1.61 13.06
CA LEU A 513 -9.65 0.55 12.36
C LEU A 513 -8.70 -0.56 11.90
N GLU A 514 -7.63 -0.17 11.21
CA GLU A 514 -6.69 -1.09 10.58
C GLU A 514 -5.82 -1.82 11.60
N GLY A 515 -5.52 -1.18 12.74
CA GLY A 515 -4.63 -1.68 13.78
C GLY A 515 -3.13 -1.48 13.51
N GLY A 516 -2.74 -1.25 12.25
CA GLY A 516 -1.39 -0.89 11.84
C GLY A 516 -1.05 0.58 12.06
N PHE A 517 0.16 0.98 11.66
CA PHE A 517 0.61 2.38 11.76
C PHE A 517 0.68 3.09 10.41
N ASN A 518 0.40 4.39 10.38
CA ASN A 518 0.77 5.25 9.26
C ASN A 518 2.10 5.96 9.49
N GLY A 519 2.77 6.35 8.41
CA GLY A 519 4.08 7.00 8.50
C GLY A 519 4.01 8.46 8.93
N ARG A 520 2.91 9.16 8.64
CA ARG A 520 2.74 10.58 8.93
C ARG A 520 1.25 10.95 8.90
N ILE A 521 0.93 12.12 9.43
CA ILE A 521 -0.45 12.60 9.59
C ILE A 521 -1.20 12.54 8.25
N ASN A 522 -2.43 12.04 8.27
CA ASN A 522 -3.30 11.88 7.10
C ASN A 522 -2.70 11.04 5.96
N LYS A 523 -1.82 10.08 6.25
CA LYS A 523 -1.40 9.06 5.27
C LYS A 523 -1.93 7.68 5.67
N LEU A 524 -1.84 6.78 4.71
CA LEU A 524 -2.30 5.41 4.79
C LEU A 524 -1.47 4.58 5.77
N VAL A 525 -2.10 3.54 6.32
CA VAL A 525 -1.40 2.47 7.05
C VAL A 525 -0.41 1.76 6.14
N ASP A 526 0.69 1.27 6.71
CA ASP A 526 1.69 0.45 6.00
C ASP A 526 2.39 -0.51 6.98
N GLY A 527 2.54 -1.76 6.54
CA GLY A 527 3.15 -2.86 7.29
C GLY A 527 4.56 -2.57 7.78
N CYS A 528 5.38 -1.81 7.06
CA CYS A 528 6.75 -1.52 7.51
C CYS A 528 6.79 -0.62 8.75
N TYR A 529 5.78 0.23 8.95
CA TYR A 529 5.68 1.07 10.15
C TYR A 529 5.40 0.26 11.43
N SER A 530 5.01 -1.01 11.29
CA SER A 530 4.91 -1.94 12.42
C SER A 530 6.21 -1.99 13.23
N TYR A 531 7.37 -1.92 12.57
CA TYR A 531 8.66 -1.79 13.27
C TYR A 531 9.03 -0.33 13.51
N TRP A 532 9.03 0.51 12.47
CA TRP A 532 9.53 1.89 12.59
C TRP A 532 8.83 2.67 13.70
N ILE A 533 7.51 2.52 13.85
CA ILE A 533 6.77 3.19 14.92
C ILE A 533 6.61 2.28 16.14
N GLY A 534 6.31 0.98 15.95
CA GLY A 534 6.11 0.06 17.07
C GLY A 534 7.30 -0.01 18.04
N SER A 535 8.53 -0.02 17.52
CA SER A 535 9.75 -0.09 18.33
C SER A 535 10.02 1.17 19.17
N ILE A 536 9.52 2.34 18.74
CA ILE A 536 9.68 3.60 19.48
C ILE A 536 9.10 3.46 20.88
N PHE A 537 7.92 2.84 21.00
CA PHE A 537 7.25 2.65 22.29
C PHE A 537 8.12 1.87 23.29
N SER A 538 8.87 0.87 22.83
CA SER A 538 9.83 0.14 23.69
C SER A 538 11.00 1.02 24.16
N ILE A 539 11.47 1.93 23.30
CA ILE A 539 12.60 2.82 23.60
C ILE A 539 12.18 3.92 24.57
N VAL A 540 11.01 4.54 24.36
CA VAL A 540 10.55 5.68 25.17
C VAL A 540 9.83 5.29 26.45
N HIS A 541 9.31 4.05 26.56
CA HIS A 541 8.60 3.57 27.76
C HIS A 541 9.29 3.90 29.10
N PRO A 542 10.62 3.72 29.25
CA PRO A 542 11.31 3.99 30.51
C PRO A 542 11.43 5.50 30.85
N HIS A 543 11.18 6.38 29.88
CA HIS A 543 11.26 7.83 30.03
C HIS A 543 9.90 8.48 30.36
N LEU A 544 8.84 7.69 30.52
CA LEU A 544 7.51 8.20 30.79
C LEU A 544 7.31 8.47 32.29
N SER A 545 6.76 9.65 32.59
CA SER A 545 6.52 10.15 33.96
C SER A 545 5.44 9.38 34.73
N ALA A 546 4.62 8.58 34.05
CA ALA A 546 3.58 7.74 34.62
C ALA A 546 3.80 6.26 34.28
N ASN A 547 4.64 5.56 35.05
CA ASN A 547 4.83 4.10 35.00
C ASN A 547 3.58 3.29 35.47
N ASN A 548 2.38 3.85 35.35
CA ASN A 548 1.13 3.18 35.74
C ASN A 548 0.57 2.25 34.65
N SER A 549 1.13 2.29 33.43
CA SER A 549 0.79 1.32 32.38
C SER A 549 1.61 0.05 32.56
N ASN A 550 0.95 -1.10 32.70
CA ASN A 550 1.60 -2.41 32.71
C ASN A 550 1.99 -2.92 31.31
N ASP A 551 1.78 -2.14 30.25
CA ASP A 551 2.09 -2.51 28.87
C ASP A 551 2.60 -1.31 28.04
N LEU A 552 3.06 -1.57 26.82
CA LEU A 552 3.47 -0.55 25.85
C LEU A 552 2.26 0.33 25.44
N LEU A 553 2.51 1.61 25.13
CA LEU A 553 1.46 2.60 24.84
C LEU A 553 0.92 2.53 23.39
N PHE A 554 0.69 1.32 22.89
CA PHE A 554 -0.03 1.06 21.64
C PHE A 554 -0.78 -0.27 21.73
N ASP A 555 -1.83 -0.45 20.91
CA ASP A 555 -2.58 -1.70 20.86
C ASP A 555 -1.76 -2.77 20.14
N ARG A 556 -1.04 -3.56 20.93
CA ARG A 556 -0.21 -4.67 20.47
C ARG A 556 -1.01 -5.73 19.74
N THR A 557 -2.23 -6.04 20.20
CA THR A 557 -3.07 -7.08 19.60
C THR A 557 -3.61 -6.62 18.25
N ALA A 558 -4.04 -5.37 18.11
CA ALA A 558 -4.46 -4.80 16.84
C ALA A 558 -3.32 -4.81 15.80
N LEU A 559 -2.09 -4.49 16.21
CA LEU A 559 -0.94 -4.55 15.30
C LEU A 559 -0.64 -5.97 14.83
N GLN A 560 -0.68 -6.96 15.74
CA GLN A 560 -0.50 -8.37 15.37
C GLN A 560 -1.53 -8.83 14.35
N LYS A 561 -2.80 -8.45 14.57
CA LYS A 561 -3.88 -8.75 13.64
C LYS A 561 -3.69 -8.08 12.29
N TYR A 562 -3.26 -6.82 12.24
CA TYR A 562 -2.96 -6.13 10.98
C TYR A 562 -1.86 -6.86 10.18
N ILE A 563 -0.78 -7.26 10.85
CA ILE A 563 0.33 -7.96 10.19
C ILE A 563 -0.13 -9.34 9.69
N ILE A 564 -0.75 -10.13 10.55
CA ILE A 564 -1.15 -11.51 10.24
C ILE A 564 -2.32 -11.52 9.25
N LEU A 565 -3.31 -10.66 9.34
CA LEU A 565 -4.49 -10.74 8.48
C LEU A 565 -4.31 -9.95 7.18
N CYS A 566 -3.63 -8.81 7.21
CA CYS A 566 -3.60 -7.88 6.08
C CYS A 566 -2.26 -7.90 5.31
N CYS A 567 -1.15 -8.13 6.03
CA CYS A 567 0.20 -8.00 5.46
C CYS A 567 0.81 -9.31 4.95
N GLN A 568 0.19 -10.48 5.18
CA GLN A 568 0.66 -11.75 4.60
C GLN A 568 -0.08 -12.12 3.31
N THR A 569 0.58 -12.88 2.45
CA THR A 569 0.00 -13.38 1.19
C THR A 569 -0.90 -14.60 1.44
N HIS A 570 -2.21 -14.49 1.18
CA HIS A 570 -3.17 -15.59 1.33
C HIS A 570 -3.52 -16.27 -0.02
N PRO A 571 -3.46 -17.61 -0.13
CA PRO A 571 -3.64 -18.34 -1.39
C PRO A 571 -5.07 -18.35 -1.96
N SER A 572 -6.08 -17.99 -1.17
CA SER A 572 -7.50 -17.97 -1.55
C SER A 572 -7.95 -16.64 -2.16
N LEU A 573 -7.15 -15.58 -2.13
CA LEU A 573 -7.53 -14.24 -2.58
C LEU A 573 -7.04 -13.99 -4.01
N LYS A 574 -7.70 -14.65 -4.97
CA LYS A 574 -7.34 -14.64 -6.41
C LYS A 574 -7.78 -13.38 -7.17
N ALA A 575 -8.50 -12.44 -6.55
CA ALA A 575 -9.13 -11.33 -7.26
C ALA A 575 -8.22 -10.10 -7.52
N GLY A 576 -7.02 -10.03 -6.95
CA GLY A 576 -6.13 -8.86 -7.09
C GLY A 576 -4.68 -9.17 -7.52
N ASP A 577 -4.25 -10.43 -7.42
CA ASP A 577 -2.84 -10.80 -7.59
C ASP A 577 -2.54 -11.14 -9.06
N ARG A 578 -2.50 -10.10 -9.91
CA ARG A 578 -2.16 -10.25 -11.34
C ARG A 578 -0.70 -10.66 -11.48
N GLY A 579 -0.45 -11.97 -11.54
CA GLY A 579 0.69 -12.53 -12.27
C GLY A 579 1.61 -13.48 -11.53
N ASN A 580 1.49 -13.69 -10.22
CA ASN A 580 2.37 -14.63 -9.54
C ASN A 580 1.74 -16.01 -9.33
N ARG A 581 2.21 -16.99 -10.11
CA ARG A 581 1.93 -18.42 -9.90
C ARG A 581 2.77 -19.06 -8.79
N SER A 582 3.46 -18.27 -7.95
CA SER A 582 4.32 -18.82 -6.89
C SER A 582 3.58 -18.96 -5.56
N ALA A 583 3.83 -20.07 -4.87
CA ALA A 583 3.26 -20.49 -3.61
C ALA A 583 3.42 -19.47 -2.44
N GLY A 584 2.52 -18.49 -2.36
CA GLY A 584 2.18 -17.58 -1.24
C GLY A 584 3.12 -17.43 -0.04
N GLY A 585 4.27 -16.77 -0.20
CA GLY A 585 5.16 -16.34 0.89
C GLY A 585 5.43 -14.82 0.85
N GLY A 586 6.27 -14.34 1.78
CA GLY A 586 6.55 -12.90 1.97
C GLY A 586 5.42 -12.11 2.66
N LEU A 587 5.77 -10.92 3.18
CA LEU A 587 4.83 -9.92 3.67
C LEU A 587 4.94 -8.62 2.85
N ARG A 588 3.92 -7.78 2.95
CA ARG A 588 3.70 -6.59 2.11
C ARG A 588 3.33 -5.36 2.95
N ASP A 589 3.27 -4.21 2.29
CA ASP A 589 2.76 -2.94 2.82
C ASP A 589 1.32 -3.09 3.34
N LYS A 590 0.39 -3.45 2.46
CA LYS A 590 -1.06 -3.49 2.72
C LYS A 590 -1.74 -4.40 1.69
N PRO A 591 -3.01 -4.79 1.88
CA PRO A 591 -3.78 -5.45 0.84
C PRO A 591 -3.75 -4.71 -0.50
N GLY A 592 -3.58 -5.46 -1.59
CA GLY A 592 -3.46 -4.93 -2.94
C GLY A 592 -2.03 -4.61 -3.39
N THR A 593 -1.04 -4.65 -2.51
CA THR A 593 0.39 -4.54 -2.88
C THR A 593 1.05 -5.92 -2.97
N PHE A 594 2.15 -5.98 -3.72
CA PHE A 594 2.97 -7.19 -3.82
C PHE A 594 3.88 -7.34 -2.59
N PRO A 595 4.15 -8.57 -2.13
CA PRO A 595 5.14 -8.79 -1.08
C PRO A 595 6.56 -8.53 -1.59
N ASP A 596 7.39 -7.97 -0.71
CA ASP A 596 8.81 -7.75 -0.94
C ASP A 596 9.63 -8.05 0.32
N TYR A 597 10.95 -8.09 0.17
CA TYR A 597 11.85 -8.47 1.27
C TYR A 597 11.98 -7.38 2.33
N TYR A 598 11.77 -6.10 1.97
CA TYR A 598 11.77 -4.98 2.91
C TYR A 598 10.58 -5.11 3.86
N HIS A 599 9.35 -5.21 3.33
CA HIS A 599 8.14 -5.38 4.13
C HIS A 599 8.16 -6.72 4.88
N THR A 600 8.67 -7.80 4.28
CA THR A 600 8.87 -9.07 5.00
C THR A 600 9.71 -8.86 6.26
N SER A 601 10.84 -8.17 6.16
CA SER A 601 11.71 -7.93 7.31
C SER A 601 11.06 -7.04 8.37
N TYR A 602 10.49 -5.90 7.99
CA TYR A 602 9.95 -4.94 8.96
C TYR A 602 8.57 -5.34 9.52
N CYS A 603 7.74 -6.07 8.78
CA CYS A 603 6.52 -6.66 9.34
C CYS A 603 6.85 -7.75 10.37
N LEU A 604 7.84 -8.61 10.12
CA LEU A 604 8.27 -9.61 11.12
C LEU A 604 8.92 -8.95 12.34
N SER A 605 9.70 -7.88 12.13
CA SER A 605 10.28 -7.10 13.22
C SER A 605 9.20 -6.40 14.06
N GLY A 606 8.18 -5.83 13.41
CA GLY A 606 7.03 -5.25 14.09
C GLY A 606 6.16 -6.28 14.81
N LEU A 607 6.00 -7.46 14.22
CA LEU A 607 5.34 -8.59 14.86
C LEU A 607 6.08 -8.98 16.15
N SER A 608 7.41 -9.08 16.07
CA SER A 608 8.26 -9.32 17.23
C SER A 608 8.08 -8.28 18.34
N VAL A 609 8.07 -6.98 18.01
CA VAL A 609 7.85 -5.90 18.98
C VAL A 609 6.44 -5.98 19.60
N SER A 610 5.42 -6.26 18.81
CA SER A 610 4.05 -6.40 19.34
C SER A 610 3.86 -7.66 20.20
N GLN A 611 4.63 -8.72 19.97
CA GLN A 611 4.55 -9.96 20.74
C GLN A 611 5.30 -9.89 22.05
N ASN A 612 6.41 -9.14 22.10
CA ASN A 612 7.34 -9.15 23.22
C ASN A 612 7.36 -7.80 23.94
N HIS A 613 7.12 -7.79 25.24
CA HIS A 613 7.34 -6.59 26.05
C HIS A 613 8.84 -6.42 26.32
N VAL A 614 9.51 -5.69 25.44
CA VAL A 614 10.93 -5.38 25.53
C VAL A 614 11.10 -3.95 26.02
N THR A 615 11.60 -3.78 27.24
CA THR A 615 11.81 -2.47 27.86
C THR A 615 13.12 -2.44 28.62
N ARG A 616 13.71 -1.24 28.75
CA ARG A 616 14.89 -0.99 29.57
C ARG A 616 14.60 -1.33 31.04
N SER A 617 15.47 -2.09 31.69
CA SER A 617 15.38 -2.39 33.12
C SER A 617 15.45 -1.11 33.96
N SER A 618 14.54 -0.93 34.92
CA SER A 618 14.51 0.24 35.82
C SER A 618 15.81 0.46 36.59
N ALA A 619 16.54 -0.62 36.93
CA ALA A 619 17.83 -0.56 37.60
C ALA A 619 18.97 0.06 36.74
N SER A 620 18.75 0.26 35.43
CA SER A 620 19.74 0.88 34.53
C SER A 620 19.60 2.41 34.45
N LEU A 621 18.42 2.99 34.72
CA LEU A 621 18.21 4.45 34.70
C LEU A 621 18.92 5.16 35.86
N ASP A 622 18.96 4.53 37.04
CA ASP A 622 19.58 5.10 38.25
C ASP A 622 21.12 5.19 38.17
N ASN A 623 21.75 4.44 37.25
CA ASN A 623 23.21 4.35 37.14
C ASN A 623 23.82 5.25 36.05
N HIS A 624 23.01 5.95 35.25
CA HIS A 624 23.49 6.67 34.04
C HIS A 624 23.14 8.17 34.01
N ILE A 625 22.67 8.75 35.12
CA ILE A 625 22.47 10.20 35.24
C ILE A 625 23.84 10.91 35.32
N GLY A 626 24.51 11.12 34.18
CA GLY A 626 25.56 12.13 34.07
C GLY A 626 26.82 11.77 33.28
N GLU A 627 27.08 10.51 32.99
CA GLU A 627 28.17 10.11 32.09
C GLU A 627 27.55 9.36 30.91
N GLY A 628 27.37 10.02 29.77
CA GLY A 628 26.97 9.36 28.53
C GLY A 628 27.95 8.24 28.14
N LEU A 629 27.76 7.63 26.97
CA LEU A 629 28.81 6.83 26.32
C LEU A 629 30.00 7.74 25.94
N SER A 630 30.69 8.33 26.92
CA SER A 630 32.02 8.90 26.76
C SER A 630 32.93 7.71 26.50
N LEU A 631 33.29 7.60 25.22
CA LEU A 631 34.11 6.55 24.62
C LEU A 631 35.35 7.21 24.04
N ASN A 632 35.92 8.17 24.76
CA ASN A 632 37.19 8.79 24.39
C ASN A 632 38.19 7.67 24.04
N GLN A 633 38.97 7.85 22.97
CA GLN A 633 39.92 6.83 22.49
C GLN A 633 40.94 6.45 23.57
N ASP A 634 41.14 7.33 24.56
CA ASP A 634 41.97 7.13 25.75
C ASP A 634 41.37 6.16 26.80
N VAL A 635 40.09 5.80 26.69
CA VAL A 635 39.41 4.85 27.59
C VAL A 635 39.78 3.41 27.23
N ASP A 636 40.09 2.58 28.22
CA ASP A 636 40.41 1.15 28.05
C ASP A 636 39.31 0.43 27.22
N SER A 637 39.72 -0.30 26.18
CA SER A 637 38.81 -1.03 25.28
C SER A 637 37.91 -2.02 26.04
N LYS A 638 38.37 -2.57 27.17
CA LYS A 638 37.55 -3.42 28.05
C LYS A 638 36.38 -2.64 28.65
N ILE A 639 36.59 -1.39 29.04
CA ILE A 639 35.53 -0.54 29.61
C ILE A 639 34.49 -0.23 28.53
N ARG A 640 34.92 0.12 27.31
CA ARG A 640 34.00 0.37 26.19
C ARG A 640 33.17 -0.86 25.84
N LYS A 641 33.80 -2.03 25.77
CA LYS A 641 33.12 -3.32 25.57
C LYS A 641 32.09 -3.59 26.67
N THR A 642 32.44 -3.38 27.95
CA THR A 642 31.51 -3.55 29.07
C THR A 642 30.33 -2.59 28.97
N LYS A 643 30.56 -1.30 28.67
CA LYS A 643 29.48 -0.30 28.50
C LYS A 643 28.55 -0.66 27.34
N ARG A 644 29.08 -1.06 26.18
CA ARG A 644 28.28 -1.49 25.02
C ARG A 644 27.47 -2.76 25.30
N LEU A 645 28.06 -3.75 25.96
CA LEU A 645 27.34 -4.95 26.39
C LEU A 645 26.24 -4.61 27.39
N ALA A 646 26.48 -3.70 28.33
CA ALA A 646 25.46 -3.23 29.26
C ALA A 646 24.31 -2.59 28.49
N LYS A 647 24.60 -1.64 27.60
CA LYS A 647 23.61 -0.92 26.77
C LYS A 647 22.69 -1.87 25.98
N VAL A 648 23.26 -2.87 25.31
CA VAL A 648 22.46 -3.86 24.56
C VAL A 648 21.62 -4.74 25.49
N LYS A 649 22.11 -5.06 26.69
CA LYS A 649 21.43 -5.92 27.68
C LYS A 649 20.40 -5.17 28.53
N GLU A 650 20.32 -3.85 28.44
CA GLU A 650 19.30 -3.05 29.11
C GLU A 650 17.89 -3.47 28.69
N TYR A 651 17.74 -3.85 27.42
CA TYR A 651 16.49 -4.31 26.83
C TYR A 651 16.28 -5.80 27.10
N VAL A 652 15.40 -6.11 28.04
CA VAL A 652 15.07 -7.48 28.44
C VAL A 652 13.67 -7.83 27.96
N VAL A 653 13.51 -9.05 27.44
CA VAL A 653 12.22 -9.60 27.03
C VAL A 653 11.47 -10.11 28.27
N ASP A 654 10.39 -9.44 28.66
CA ASP A 654 9.50 -9.94 29.70
C ASP A 654 8.58 -11.03 29.13
N ARG A 655 8.94 -12.29 29.38
CA ARG A 655 8.18 -13.46 28.92
C ARG A 655 6.80 -13.59 29.58
N ASN A 656 6.58 -12.99 30.76
CA ASN A 656 5.27 -13.02 31.42
C ASN A 656 4.28 -12.04 30.78
N ARG A 657 4.77 -11.06 30.03
CA ARG A 657 3.99 -10.05 29.30
C ARG A 657 4.02 -10.27 27.78
N GLN A 658 4.32 -11.50 27.37
CA GLN A 658 4.20 -11.91 25.97
C GLN A 658 2.71 -11.96 25.59
N SER A 659 2.38 -11.37 24.45
CA SER A 659 1.01 -11.33 23.92
C SER A 659 1.01 -11.95 22.55
N LEU A 660 0.15 -12.95 22.31
CA LEU A 660 0.05 -13.65 21.04
C LEU A 660 -1.39 -13.63 20.53
N PHE A 661 -1.57 -13.16 19.32
CA PHE A 661 -2.80 -13.34 18.55
C PHE A 661 -2.72 -14.65 17.75
N GLY A 662 -3.73 -15.53 17.86
CA GLY A 662 -3.82 -16.80 17.14
C GLY A 662 -3.65 -18.04 18.03
N LEU A 663 -3.30 -19.18 17.44
CA LEU A 663 -3.01 -20.42 18.18
C LEU A 663 -1.65 -20.30 18.90
N GLU A 664 -1.61 -20.70 20.17
CA GLU A 664 -0.43 -20.51 21.03
C GLU A 664 0.84 -21.14 20.44
N ASN A 665 1.93 -20.37 20.44
CA ASN A 665 3.28 -20.66 19.92
C ASN A 665 3.49 -20.73 18.40
N GLU A 666 2.46 -20.91 17.56
CA GLU A 666 2.66 -21.05 16.11
C GLU A 666 3.03 -19.73 15.41
N ASN A 667 2.62 -18.60 15.98
CA ASN A 667 2.88 -17.26 15.43
C ASN A 667 4.11 -16.58 16.03
N LEU A 668 4.75 -17.20 17.02
CA LEU A 668 5.84 -16.58 17.77
C LEU A 668 7.06 -16.38 16.86
N VAL A 669 7.56 -15.14 16.82
CA VAL A 669 8.84 -14.80 16.19
C VAL A 669 9.88 -14.41 17.24
N ARG A 670 11.18 -14.52 16.91
CA ARG A 670 12.24 -14.16 17.85
C ARG A 670 12.17 -12.68 18.24
N PRO A 671 12.51 -12.31 19.49
CA PRO A 671 12.57 -10.92 19.93
C PRO A 671 13.67 -10.13 19.18
N VAL A 672 13.39 -8.88 18.85
CA VAL A 672 14.37 -7.92 18.32
C VAL A 672 14.73 -6.87 19.36
N HIS A 673 15.97 -6.38 19.33
CA HIS A 673 16.36 -5.18 20.06
C HIS A 673 15.70 -3.96 19.41
N PRO A 674 14.97 -3.10 20.16
CA PRO A 674 14.16 -2.04 19.56
C PRO A 674 14.98 -0.94 18.91
N VAL A 675 16.22 -0.72 19.34
CA VAL A 675 17.15 0.24 18.71
C VAL A 675 17.79 -0.32 17.44
N PHE A 676 18.36 -1.53 17.47
CA PHE A 676 19.23 -2.03 16.39
C PHE A 676 18.53 -2.95 15.37
N ASN A 677 17.26 -3.30 15.59
CA ASN A 677 16.49 -4.29 14.81
C ASN A 677 17.18 -5.65 14.61
N ILE A 678 17.98 -6.07 15.58
CA ILE A 678 18.69 -7.36 15.60
C ILE A 678 18.41 -7.99 16.95
N SER A 679 18.27 -9.32 17.01
CA SER A 679 18.08 -9.99 18.29
C SER A 679 19.24 -9.75 19.27
N VAL A 680 18.91 -9.60 20.55
CA VAL A 680 19.85 -9.24 21.63
C VAL A 680 21.02 -10.22 21.73
N ASP A 681 20.76 -11.51 21.52
CA ASP A 681 21.79 -12.57 21.52
C ASP A 681 22.84 -12.35 20.43
N LYS A 682 22.44 -12.00 19.21
CA LYS A 682 23.37 -11.71 18.11
C LYS A 682 24.24 -10.48 18.38
N LEU A 683 23.66 -9.44 18.99
CA LEU A 683 24.40 -8.25 19.39
C LEU A 683 25.40 -8.56 20.51
N VAL A 684 24.99 -9.34 21.52
CA VAL A 684 25.85 -9.76 22.63
C VAL A 684 27.01 -10.63 22.12
N ASP A 685 26.73 -11.60 21.25
CA ASP A 685 27.75 -12.46 20.65
C ASP A 685 28.76 -11.61 19.87
N TRP A 686 28.28 -10.70 19.02
CA TRP A 686 29.12 -9.82 18.21
C TRP A 686 30.08 -8.98 19.06
N ILE A 687 29.55 -8.26 20.06
CA ILE A 687 30.36 -7.40 20.94
C ILE A 687 31.32 -8.26 21.79
N SER A 688 30.94 -9.49 22.12
CA SER A 688 31.78 -10.39 22.92
C SER A 688 32.99 -10.94 22.16
N LEU A 689 32.97 -10.95 20.82
CA LEU A 689 34.07 -11.43 19.97
C LEU A 689 35.28 -10.49 19.90
N GLU A 690 35.11 -9.23 20.30
CA GLU A 690 36.11 -8.16 20.18
C GLU A 690 37.22 -8.19 21.24
#